data_AF-A0A444WGI2-F1
#
_entry.id   AF-A0A444WGI2-F1
#
_cell.length_a   1.000
_cell.length_b   1.000
_cell.length_c   1.000
_cell.angle_alpha   90.00
_cell.angle_beta   90.00
_cell.angle_gamma   90.00
#
_symmetry.space_group_name_H-M   'P 1'
#
loop_
_entity.id
_entity.type
_entity.pdbx_description
1 polymer ?
#
loop_
_entity_poly.entity_id
_entity_poly.type
_entity_poly.pdbx_seq_one_letter_code
_entity_poly.pdbx_strand_id
1 'polypeptide(L)'
;MSLYYLGIDVGGSHISGALVNAKTGELIKESYHKAAHDSNSSCSEFFKCCEELFSIVMSNSNVSNFESIAGVGVAMPGPFDYENGISKIYGVKKYEALFGLNVKQELQKIAGGTPVYFINDAESFAIGEYVSGAAINSAKSIIMTLGTGFGSTFLIEGEMQDGVGEGVPTNGYLYNIPFKDGIADDFFSTRWFVQQWNDINNENIASVEAIAKLANENDLKALGLFDLFAENFADFMKPWVDSFKPERIVLGGGIAKAAPLFMDKFLGKLNLENSLDVKICELWDKAAIIGAVAYVKNKQEKEISKNKIVRKTEQFLIPEKKEESSEIAYDAYPAFNIGKSKIKTGYENLAQFISQSSSVVIDGYQGIFWDDIIKSIDRELAQIGKSARWFHVDAAMKPADEINGMLEPYLGGDDPLFGKITDKTLSDWFDKDKLSKIVKDPSVDINIVVGPGAALTGWDAPILYIDLPKNELQFRARAGRAGNLGMEVLTDNKSTYKRFFFIDWVVLNKHKEHLLPNIDIIIDGQRPETILFMKGEDLRAGLTAMASNVFRPRPWFEPGAWGGSWMKDHLEGVNSNVENLAWSFELMVLENGLLLESDGFILEVSFDTIMFNNYKNILGDCAETFKHDFPIRFDFLDTFDGGNLSIQCHPSPQYIKQEFGMPFTQDETYYILDCKDDAEVYLGFKDGVEPLDFEQALKYSQEKSIELDVDRYIQKFEANKHDLFLIPHGTIHASGSNNMVLEISSAPYIFTFKMYDWLRLDLDGKPRPINIDRGMANVNFNRSGDTVEKELISKPYVIEQHDSYTIEHLPTHKDHFYDVYRYNITHEVTINTNNKCHVWMLVEGSKIEITTQNGVSQIFNYAETFVVPAAAQSYTIKNLSDIPVLLVKAFVK
;
A
#
# COMPACT_ATOMS: atom_id res chain seq x y z
N MET A 1 -13.56 34.76 -8.40
CA MET A 1 -14.02 33.60 -9.21
C MET A 1 -13.09 33.50 -10.38
N SER A 2 -12.44 32.36 -10.56
CA SER A 2 -11.60 32.07 -11.72
C SER A 2 -12.45 32.14 -12.99
N LEU A 3 -11.94 32.79 -14.02
CA LEU A 3 -12.67 33.12 -15.25
C LEU A 3 -12.34 32.15 -16.40
N TYR A 4 -11.20 31.47 -16.33
CA TYR A 4 -10.66 30.65 -17.41
C TYR A 4 -10.08 29.32 -16.92
N TYR A 5 -9.90 28.40 -17.86
CA TYR A 5 -9.01 27.25 -17.77
C TYR A 5 -7.93 27.38 -18.83
N LEU A 6 -6.75 26.82 -18.57
CA LEU A 6 -5.67 26.73 -19.56
C LEU A 6 -5.61 25.30 -20.12
N GLY A 7 -5.84 25.13 -21.42
CA GLY A 7 -5.67 23.85 -22.09
C GLY A 7 -4.36 23.81 -22.87
N ILE A 8 -3.64 22.70 -22.77
CA ILE A 8 -2.34 22.47 -23.41
C ILE A 8 -2.40 21.17 -24.21
N ASP A 9 -1.84 21.19 -25.42
CA ASP A 9 -1.65 20.02 -26.29
C ASP A 9 -0.16 19.80 -26.57
N VAL A 10 0.37 18.65 -26.14
CA VAL A 10 1.79 18.30 -26.22
C VAL A 10 2.05 17.41 -27.43
N GLY A 11 2.44 18.03 -28.55
CA GLY A 11 2.76 17.35 -29.80
C GLY A 11 4.27 17.16 -30.03
N GLY A 12 4.64 16.20 -30.88
CA GLY A 12 6.07 15.84 -31.09
C GLY A 12 6.96 16.91 -31.75
N SER A 13 6.37 17.94 -32.36
CA SER A 13 7.09 19.05 -33.04
C SER A 13 6.70 20.44 -32.53
N HIS A 14 5.72 20.51 -31.64
CA HIS A 14 5.18 21.76 -31.12
C HIS A 14 4.32 21.49 -29.89
N ILE A 15 4.22 22.48 -29.02
CA ILE A 15 3.28 22.51 -27.90
C ILE A 15 2.31 23.66 -28.16
N SER A 16 1.01 23.38 -28.09
CA SER A 16 -0.04 24.38 -28.32
C SER A 16 -0.80 24.64 -27.03
N GLY A 17 -1.32 25.86 -26.87
CA GLY A 17 -2.10 26.22 -25.69
C GLY A 17 -3.13 27.31 -25.97
N ALA A 18 -4.21 27.32 -25.20
CA ALA A 18 -5.22 28.38 -25.23
C ALA A 18 -6.00 28.45 -23.91
N LEU A 19 -6.59 29.62 -23.65
CA LEU A 19 -7.59 29.79 -22.60
C LEU A 19 -8.97 29.36 -23.09
N VAL A 20 -9.72 28.74 -22.19
CA VAL A 20 -11.12 28.35 -22.37
C VAL A 20 -11.95 29.00 -21.28
N ASN A 21 -13.08 29.59 -21.64
CA ASN A 21 -13.96 30.25 -20.69
C ASN A 21 -14.54 29.24 -19.68
N ALA A 22 -14.40 29.53 -18.39
CA ALA A 22 -14.86 28.64 -17.32
C ALA A 22 -16.38 28.41 -17.37
N LYS A 23 -17.16 29.40 -17.80
CA LYS A 23 -18.63 29.35 -17.83
C LYS A 23 -19.18 28.81 -19.15
N THR A 24 -18.69 29.29 -20.30
CA THR A 24 -19.25 28.90 -21.60
C THR A 24 -18.59 27.66 -22.20
N GLY A 25 -17.37 27.31 -21.77
CA GLY A 25 -16.59 26.25 -22.38
C GLY A 25 -15.99 26.63 -23.75
N GLU A 26 -16.18 27.88 -24.19
CA GLU A 26 -15.66 28.34 -25.47
C GLU A 26 -14.18 28.72 -25.38
N LEU A 27 -13.43 28.35 -26.42
CA LEU A 27 -12.03 28.73 -26.57
C LEU A 27 -11.87 30.21 -26.90
N ILE A 28 -11.02 30.91 -26.15
CA ILE A 28 -10.66 32.31 -26.40
C ILE A 28 -9.68 32.33 -27.57
N LYS A 29 -10.15 32.72 -28.76
CA LYS A 29 -9.40 32.53 -30.01
C LYS A 29 -8.08 33.29 -30.04
N GLU A 30 -8.04 34.47 -29.44
CA GLU A 30 -6.88 35.34 -29.37
C GLU A 30 -5.77 34.74 -28.49
N SER A 31 -6.15 33.89 -27.53
CA SER A 31 -5.22 33.23 -26.62
C SER A 31 -4.42 32.09 -27.27
N TYR A 32 -4.90 31.55 -28.39
CA TYR A 32 -4.30 30.36 -29.00
C TYR A 32 -2.88 30.65 -29.47
N HIS A 33 -1.93 29.83 -29.01
CA HIS A 33 -0.55 29.90 -29.43
C HIS A 33 0.03 28.51 -29.69
N LYS A 34 0.98 28.43 -30.61
CA LYS A 34 1.66 27.21 -31.03
C LYS A 34 3.16 27.47 -31.00
N ALA A 35 3.85 26.90 -30.02
CA ALA A 35 5.28 27.03 -29.84
C ALA A 35 6.00 25.83 -30.49
N ALA A 36 7.03 26.08 -31.31
CA ALA A 36 7.85 25.02 -31.89
C ALA A 36 8.68 24.33 -30.79
N HIS A 37 8.74 23.00 -30.80
CA HIS A 37 9.44 22.23 -29.79
C HIS A 37 9.87 20.86 -30.35
N ASP A 38 11.12 20.46 -30.13
CA ASP A 38 11.59 19.12 -30.49
C ASP A 38 11.35 18.16 -29.33
N SER A 39 10.50 17.15 -29.51
CA SER A 39 10.24 16.15 -28.47
C SER A 39 11.45 15.31 -28.05
N ASN A 40 12.58 15.38 -28.77
CA ASN A 40 13.84 14.76 -28.35
C ASN A 40 14.77 15.73 -27.59
N SER A 41 14.31 16.95 -27.32
CA SER A 41 15.07 17.92 -26.54
C SER A 41 15.24 17.49 -25.08
N SER A 42 16.07 18.22 -24.33
CA SER A 42 16.18 18.03 -22.89
C SER A 42 14.85 18.36 -22.18
N CYS A 43 14.68 17.78 -20.99
CA CYS A 43 13.56 18.10 -20.10
C CYS A 43 13.49 19.60 -19.75
N SER A 44 14.62 20.28 -19.61
CA SER A 44 14.65 21.72 -19.29
C SER A 44 14.20 22.58 -20.47
N GLU A 45 14.49 22.18 -21.71
CA GLU A 45 13.95 22.83 -22.90
C GLU A 45 12.43 22.64 -23.02
N PHE A 46 11.90 21.48 -22.61
CA PHE A 46 10.46 21.24 -22.54
C PHE A 46 9.76 22.19 -21.56
N PHE A 47 10.24 22.28 -20.31
CA PHE A 47 9.60 23.15 -19.31
C PHE A 47 9.74 24.63 -19.64
N LYS A 48 10.87 25.06 -20.20
CA LYS A 48 11.05 26.42 -20.70
C LYS A 48 10.04 26.74 -21.81
N CYS A 49 9.82 25.82 -22.74
CA CYS A 49 8.81 25.98 -23.79
C CYS A 49 7.40 26.13 -23.19
N CYS A 50 7.06 25.32 -22.18
CA CYS A 50 5.79 25.43 -21.46
C CYS A 50 5.63 26.78 -20.74
N GLU A 51 6.67 27.27 -20.05
CA GLU A 51 6.66 28.58 -19.37
C GLU A 51 6.46 29.74 -20.34
N GLU A 52 7.18 29.73 -21.46
CA GLU A 52 7.04 30.72 -22.53
C GLU A 52 5.63 30.66 -23.14
N LEU A 53 5.11 29.45 -23.42
CA LEU A 53 3.77 29.25 -23.93
C LEU A 53 2.70 29.80 -22.98
N PHE A 54 2.78 29.49 -21.68
CA PHE A 54 1.80 29.94 -20.68
C PHE A 54 1.78 31.47 -20.61
N SER A 55 2.96 32.09 -20.62
CA SER A 55 3.12 33.55 -20.62
C SER A 55 2.49 34.20 -21.86
N ILE A 56 2.70 33.63 -23.05
CA ILE A 56 2.13 34.15 -24.30
C ILE A 56 0.60 33.98 -24.32
N VAL A 57 0.08 32.81 -23.95
CA VAL A 57 -1.37 32.52 -23.94
C VAL A 57 -2.11 33.48 -22.99
N MET A 58 -1.55 33.73 -21.80
CA MET A 58 -2.12 34.68 -20.83
C MET A 58 -2.05 36.13 -21.33
N SER A 59 -0.90 36.57 -21.83
CA SER A 59 -0.70 37.96 -22.26
C SER A 59 -1.57 38.33 -23.47
N ASN A 60 -1.77 37.42 -24.43
CA ASN A 60 -2.67 37.63 -25.57
C ASN A 60 -4.13 37.85 -25.15
N SER A 61 -4.50 37.47 -23.93
CA SER A 61 -5.88 37.50 -23.42
C SER A 61 -6.11 38.56 -22.34
N ASN A 62 -5.14 39.44 -22.10
CA ASN A 62 -5.13 40.41 -20.99
C ASN A 62 -5.32 39.75 -19.61
N VAL A 63 -4.90 38.50 -19.45
CA VAL A 63 -4.90 37.80 -18.16
C VAL A 63 -3.56 38.07 -17.49
N SER A 64 -3.59 38.79 -16.37
CA SER A 64 -2.38 39.27 -15.69
C SER A 64 -1.83 38.30 -14.64
N ASN A 65 -2.63 37.34 -14.17
CA ASN A 65 -2.20 36.36 -13.17
C ASN A 65 -2.95 35.02 -13.26
N PHE A 66 -2.35 34.00 -12.66
CA PHE A 66 -2.90 32.65 -12.59
C PHE A 66 -4.10 32.51 -11.63
N GLU A 67 -4.38 33.50 -10.76
CA GLU A 67 -5.56 33.47 -9.87
C GLU A 67 -6.88 33.42 -10.66
N SER A 68 -6.84 33.89 -11.92
CA SER A 68 -7.97 33.82 -12.84
C SER A 68 -8.13 32.47 -13.54
N ILE A 69 -7.18 31.55 -13.38
CA ILE A 69 -7.18 30.21 -13.97
C ILE A 69 -7.66 29.20 -12.92
N ALA A 70 -8.73 28.47 -13.21
CA ALA A 70 -9.32 27.47 -12.32
C ALA A 70 -8.55 26.13 -12.31
N GLY A 71 -7.87 25.83 -13.41
CA GLY A 71 -7.12 24.60 -13.61
C GLY A 71 -6.40 24.59 -14.95
N VAL A 72 -5.35 23.76 -15.05
CA VAL A 72 -4.61 23.49 -16.28
C VAL A 72 -4.90 22.06 -16.73
N GLY A 73 -5.36 21.89 -17.95
CA GLY A 73 -5.54 20.58 -18.59
C GLY A 73 -4.44 20.34 -19.61
N VAL A 74 -3.77 19.19 -19.53
CA VAL A 74 -2.66 18.84 -20.42
C VAL A 74 -2.98 17.55 -21.15
N ALA A 75 -3.17 17.65 -22.47
CA ALA A 75 -3.21 16.51 -23.38
C ALA A 75 -1.77 16.03 -23.63
N MET A 76 -1.42 14.88 -23.06
CA MET A 76 -0.05 14.36 -23.02
C MET A 76 0.04 12.98 -23.70
N PRO A 77 1.03 12.75 -24.58
CA PRO A 77 1.23 11.44 -25.17
C PRO A 77 1.66 10.41 -24.12
N GLY A 78 1.24 9.16 -24.32
CA GLY A 78 1.64 8.02 -23.47
C GLY A 78 2.93 7.32 -23.94
N PRO A 79 3.42 6.34 -23.17
CA PRO A 79 2.90 5.88 -21.86
C PRO A 79 3.09 6.91 -20.73
N PHE A 80 2.09 7.13 -19.89
CA PHE A 80 2.11 8.16 -18.85
C PHE A 80 1.20 7.76 -17.69
N ASP A 81 1.56 8.09 -16.46
CA ASP A 81 0.64 8.06 -15.32
C ASP A 81 -0.15 9.37 -15.30
N TYR A 82 -1.35 9.35 -15.88
CA TYR A 82 -2.19 10.54 -16.04
C TYR A 82 -2.77 11.07 -14.73
N GLU A 83 -2.91 10.22 -13.70
CA GLU A 83 -3.46 10.62 -12.39
C GLU A 83 -2.42 11.41 -11.59
N ASN A 84 -1.23 10.83 -11.46
CA ASN A 84 -0.14 11.40 -10.67
C ASN A 84 0.74 12.35 -11.50
N GLY A 85 0.65 12.29 -12.82
CA GLY A 85 1.39 13.14 -13.73
C GLY A 85 2.86 12.76 -13.90
N ILE A 86 3.14 11.46 -13.87
CA ILE A 86 4.48 10.89 -13.92
C ILE A 86 4.72 10.32 -15.33
N SER A 87 5.82 10.72 -15.96
CA SER A 87 6.16 10.20 -17.28
C SER A 87 6.64 8.75 -17.22
N LYS A 88 5.95 7.87 -17.95
CA LYS A 88 6.34 6.48 -18.21
C LYS A 88 6.89 6.30 -19.64
N ILE A 89 7.18 7.41 -20.32
CA ILE A 89 7.56 7.44 -21.74
C ILE A 89 8.97 6.90 -21.91
N TYR A 90 9.08 5.68 -22.43
CA TYR A 90 10.35 4.98 -22.67
C TYR A 90 10.25 4.07 -23.89
N GLY A 91 11.31 4.00 -24.70
CA GLY A 91 11.35 3.16 -25.90
C GLY A 91 10.53 3.72 -27.07
N VAL A 92 10.17 5.00 -27.01
CA VAL A 92 9.42 5.72 -28.05
C VAL A 92 10.20 6.97 -28.43
N LYS A 93 10.29 7.29 -29.73
CA LYS A 93 11.14 8.38 -30.26
C LYS A 93 10.64 9.82 -29.94
N LYS A 94 10.05 10.03 -28.76
CA LYS A 94 9.55 11.33 -28.26
C LYS A 94 9.56 11.31 -26.73
N TYR A 95 9.99 12.41 -26.11
CA TYR A 95 9.88 12.68 -24.68
C TYR A 95 10.55 11.69 -23.70
N GLU A 96 11.48 10.84 -24.16
CA GLU A 96 12.22 9.93 -23.27
C GLU A 96 13.02 10.67 -22.19
N ALA A 97 13.46 11.91 -22.46
CA ALA A 97 14.13 12.76 -21.48
C ALA A 97 13.26 13.11 -20.25
N LEU A 98 11.95 12.88 -20.32
CA LEU A 98 11.04 13.06 -19.20
C LEU A 98 10.87 11.77 -18.37
N PHE A 99 11.45 10.64 -18.76
CA PHE A 99 11.19 9.36 -18.10
C PHE A 99 11.39 9.41 -16.58
N GLY A 100 10.39 8.92 -15.83
CA GLY A 100 10.35 8.95 -14.37
C GLY A 100 9.98 10.30 -13.76
N LEU A 101 9.95 11.38 -14.53
CA LEU A 101 9.75 12.72 -14.00
C LEU A 101 8.31 12.99 -13.55
N ASN A 102 8.14 13.64 -12.40
CA ASN A 102 6.88 14.25 -11.97
C ASN A 102 6.61 15.55 -12.74
N VAL A 103 6.05 15.43 -13.94
CA VAL A 103 5.75 16.56 -14.83
C VAL A 103 4.66 17.47 -14.23
N LYS A 104 3.72 16.89 -13.48
CA LYS A 104 2.66 17.65 -12.79
C LYS A 104 3.22 18.68 -11.83
N GLN A 105 4.15 18.29 -10.97
CA GLN A 105 4.76 19.20 -10.00
C GLN A 105 5.48 20.36 -10.71
N GLU A 106 6.22 20.08 -11.79
CA GLU A 106 6.93 21.11 -12.55
C GLU A 106 5.98 22.08 -13.26
N LEU A 107 4.94 21.58 -13.94
CA LEU A 107 3.95 22.44 -14.59
C LEU A 107 3.12 23.22 -13.58
N GLN A 108 2.85 22.66 -12.40
CA GLN A 108 2.12 23.35 -11.34
C GLN A 108 2.93 24.53 -10.78
N LYS A 109 4.27 24.41 -10.66
CA LYS A 109 5.15 25.53 -10.32
C LYS A 109 5.05 26.65 -11.36
N ILE A 110 5.18 26.30 -12.64
CA ILE A 110 5.08 27.25 -13.77
C ILE A 110 3.69 27.93 -13.77
N ALA A 111 2.64 27.20 -13.42
CA ALA A 111 1.27 27.70 -13.33
C ALA A 111 0.94 28.43 -12.01
N GLY A 112 1.94 28.83 -11.22
CA GLY A 112 1.74 29.58 -9.98
C GLY A 112 0.94 28.82 -8.90
N GLY A 113 1.07 27.50 -8.86
CA GLY A 113 0.35 26.63 -7.92
C GLY A 113 -1.02 26.15 -8.40
N THR A 114 -1.47 26.59 -9.57
CA THR A 114 -2.76 26.18 -10.17
C THR A 114 -2.80 24.65 -10.37
N PRO A 115 -3.91 23.96 -10.00
CA PRO A 115 -4.03 22.52 -10.21
C PRO A 115 -3.83 22.11 -11.67
N VAL A 116 -3.01 21.08 -11.90
CA VAL A 116 -2.70 20.53 -13.24
C VAL A 116 -3.23 19.11 -13.33
N TYR A 117 -3.96 18.80 -14.41
CA TYR A 117 -4.49 17.49 -14.71
C TYR A 117 -4.04 17.04 -16.09
N PHE A 118 -3.80 15.74 -16.24
CA PHE A 118 -3.35 15.14 -17.49
C PHE A 118 -4.42 14.20 -18.03
N ILE A 119 -4.47 14.12 -19.35
CA ILE A 119 -5.28 13.16 -20.11
C ILE A 119 -4.48 12.73 -21.35
N ASN A 120 -4.76 11.54 -21.87
CA ASN A 120 -4.15 11.10 -23.13
C ASN A 120 -4.51 12.05 -24.28
N ASP A 121 -3.60 12.26 -25.22
CA ASP A 121 -3.77 13.16 -26.36
C ASP A 121 -4.93 12.76 -27.29
N ALA A 122 -5.10 11.46 -27.59
CA ALA A 122 -6.21 10.97 -28.40
C ALA A 122 -7.55 11.02 -27.66
N GLU A 123 -7.57 10.69 -26.36
CA GLU A 123 -8.76 10.82 -25.51
C GLU A 123 -9.20 12.28 -25.38
N SER A 124 -8.23 13.17 -25.16
CA SER A 124 -8.48 14.60 -25.11
C SER A 124 -9.04 15.12 -26.43
N PHE A 125 -8.47 14.70 -27.56
CA PHE A 125 -9.01 15.02 -28.88
C PHE A 125 -10.48 14.57 -29.01
N ALA A 126 -10.79 13.35 -28.59
CA ALA A 126 -12.13 12.79 -28.65
C ALA A 126 -13.14 13.59 -27.80
N ILE A 127 -12.81 13.89 -26.54
CA ILE A 127 -13.66 14.72 -25.67
C ILE A 127 -13.87 16.11 -26.29
N GLY A 128 -12.83 16.71 -26.88
CA GLY A 128 -12.95 18.01 -27.54
C GLY A 128 -13.95 18.01 -28.68
N GLU A 129 -13.84 17.04 -29.60
CA GLU A 129 -14.79 16.89 -30.72
C GLU A 129 -16.21 16.55 -30.24
N TYR A 130 -16.36 15.84 -29.11
CA TYR A 130 -17.66 15.55 -28.51
C TYR A 130 -18.32 16.81 -27.93
N VAL A 131 -17.56 17.61 -27.19
CA VAL A 131 -18.08 18.78 -26.47
C VAL A 131 -18.32 19.97 -27.41
N SER A 132 -17.52 20.14 -28.46
CA SER A 132 -17.58 21.36 -29.30
C SER A 132 -17.29 21.15 -30.79
N GLY A 133 -17.21 19.91 -31.28
CA GLY A 133 -16.87 19.61 -32.67
C GLY A 133 -17.82 18.63 -33.35
N ALA A 134 -17.27 17.78 -34.22
CA ALA A 134 -18.03 16.93 -35.12
C ALA A 134 -18.86 15.85 -34.40
N ALA A 135 -18.53 15.53 -33.14
CA ALA A 135 -19.20 14.49 -32.36
C ALA A 135 -20.36 14.98 -31.48
N ILE A 136 -20.68 16.28 -31.49
CA ILE A 136 -21.82 16.85 -30.73
C ILE A 136 -23.13 16.09 -31.01
N ASN A 137 -23.91 15.83 -29.95
CA ASN A 137 -25.21 15.14 -29.98
C ASN A 137 -25.16 13.69 -30.51
N SER A 138 -24.01 13.01 -30.43
CA SER A 138 -23.95 11.56 -30.66
C SER A 138 -24.06 10.81 -29.34
N ALA A 139 -24.95 9.82 -29.22
CA ALA A 139 -25.05 9.02 -28.01
C ALA A 139 -23.93 7.97 -27.94
N LYS A 140 -23.52 7.43 -29.10
CA LYS A 140 -22.38 6.51 -29.22
C LYS A 140 -21.47 6.94 -30.35
N SER A 141 -20.19 7.16 -30.04
CA SER A 141 -19.21 7.55 -31.07
C SER A 141 -17.86 6.86 -30.91
N ILE A 142 -17.19 6.65 -32.06
CA ILE A 142 -15.78 6.27 -32.13
C ILE A 142 -15.04 7.45 -32.76
N ILE A 143 -14.10 8.03 -32.03
CA ILE A 143 -13.33 9.18 -32.49
C ILE A 143 -11.88 8.74 -32.64
N MET A 144 -11.29 9.02 -33.80
CA MET A 144 -9.96 8.52 -34.17
C MET A 144 -9.05 9.64 -34.66
N THR A 145 -7.76 9.53 -34.34
CA THR A 145 -6.71 10.40 -34.87
C THR A 145 -5.79 9.58 -35.78
N LEU A 146 -5.72 9.97 -37.05
CA LEU A 146 -4.89 9.34 -38.08
C LEU A 146 -3.75 10.29 -38.44
N GLY A 147 -2.58 10.11 -37.83
CA GLY A 147 -1.48 11.07 -37.92
C GLY A 147 -0.11 10.42 -37.94
N THR A 148 0.81 10.88 -37.09
CA THR A 148 2.11 10.22 -36.90
C THR A 148 1.97 8.82 -36.32
N GLY A 149 0.90 8.59 -35.56
CA GLY A 149 0.37 7.29 -35.15
C GLY A 149 -1.15 7.26 -35.26
N PHE A 150 -1.74 6.19 -34.74
CA PHE A 150 -3.17 5.91 -34.71
C PHE A 150 -3.69 6.02 -33.26
N GLY A 151 -4.61 6.94 -33.01
CA GLY A 151 -5.32 7.06 -31.74
C GLY A 151 -6.81 6.81 -31.92
N SER A 152 -7.48 6.34 -30.88
CA SER A 152 -8.92 6.08 -30.91
C SER A 152 -9.53 6.14 -29.51
N THR A 153 -10.77 6.58 -29.42
CA THR A 153 -11.54 6.59 -28.16
C THR A 153 -12.99 6.25 -28.45
N PHE A 154 -13.58 5.45 -27.57
CA PHE A 154 -15.00 5.09 -27.59
C PHE A 154 -15.74 5.91 -26.54
N LEU A 155 -16.82 6.58 -26.95
CA LEU A 155 -17.65 7.40 -26.07
C LEU A 155 -19.09 6.90 -26.05
N ILE A 156 -19.69 6.81 -24.86
CA ILE A 156 -21.13 6.62 -24.65
C ILE A 156 -21.63 7.78 -23.82
N GLU A 157 -22.58 8.56 -24.35
CA GLU A 157 -23.13 9.77 -23.71
C GLU A 157 -22.04 10.76 -23.26
N GLY A 158 -20.89 10.76 -23.96
CA GLY A 158 -19.73 11.61 -23.67
C GLY A 158 -18.77 11.05 -22.63
N GLU A 159 -19.07 9.91 -22.02
CA GLU A 159 -18.18 9.23 -21.08
C GLU A 159 -17.30 8.22 -21.81
N MET A 160 -16.00 8.25 -21.51
CA MET A 160 -15.00 7.33 -22.08
C MET A 160 -15.25 5.90 -21.61
N GLN A 161 -15.04 4.95 -22.51
CA GLN A 161 -15.17 3.53 -22.22
C GLN A 161 -13.80 2.89 -22.11
N ASP A 162 -13.54 2.17 -21.03
CA ASP A 162 -12.26 1.55 -20.66
C ASP A 162 -12.22 0.03 -20.89
N GLY A 163 -13.16 -0.51 -21.69
CA GLY A 163 -13.24 -1.93 -22.04
C GLY A 163 -14.30 -2.75 -21.29
N VAL A 164 -15.12 -2.11 -20.45
CA VAL A 164 -16.24 -2.77 -19.72
C VAL A 164 -17.52 -2.92 -20.58
N GLY A 165 -17.54 -2.36 -21.80
CA GLY A 165 -18.71 -2.31 -22.69
C GLY A 165 -18.67 -3.31 -23.85
N GLU A 166 -19.85 -3.73 -24.31
CA GLU A 166 -20.01 -4.54 -25.53
C GLU A 166 -19.43 -3.78 -26.75
N GLY A 167 -18.51 -4.43 -27.47
CA GLY A 167 -17.88 -3.87 -28.67
C GLY A 167 -16.77 -2.85 -28.42
N VAL A 168 -16.34 -2.66 -27.18
CA VAL A 168 -15.20 -1.81 -26.82
C VAL A 168 -13.96 -2.69 -26.68
N PRO A 169 -12.81 -2.34 -27.29
CA PRO A 169 -11.55 -3.07 -27.08
C PRO A 169 -11.09 -2.99 -25.62
N THR A 170 -10.25 -3.93 -25.20
CA THR A 170 -9.57 -3.86 -23.88
C THR A 170 -8.87 -2.51 -23.73
N ASN A 171 -9.11 -1.83 -22.61
CA ASN A 171 -8.61 -0.47 -22.29
C ASN A 171 -9.15 0.66 -23.20
N GLY A 172 -10.12 0.41 -24.08
CA GLY A 172 -10.83 1.48 -24.80
C GLY A 172 -10.16 2.06 -26.04
N TYR A 173 -9.05 1.49 -26.51
CA TYR A 173 -8.30 1.97 -27.67
C TYR A 173 -7.94 0.86 -28.69
N LEU A 174 -7.61 1.28 -29.92
CA LEU A 174 -7.42 0.40 -31.08
C LEU A 174 -5.98 0.30 -31.56
N TYR A 175 -5.06 1.16 -31.09
CA TYR A 175 -3.73 1.32 -31.69
C TYR A 175 -2.86 0.05 -31.63
N ASN A 176 -2.99 -0.73 -30.55
CA ASN A 176 -2.22 -1.96 -30.31
C ASN A 176 -2.96 -3.24 -30.74
N ILE A 177 -4.14 -3.11 -31.34
CA ILE A 177 -4.93 -4.28 -31.76
C ILE A 177 -4.18 -4.98 -32.91
N PRO A 178 -4.00 -6.32 -32.84
CA PRO A 178 -3.39 -7.08 -33.92
C PRO A 178 -4.12 -6.87 -35.24
N PHE A 179 -3.38 -6.55 -36.29
CA PHE A 179 -3.90 -6.43 -37.64
C PHE A 179 -2.87 -6.95 -38.63
N LYS A 180 -3.26 -7.99 -39.39
CA LYS A 180 -2.35 -8.71 -40.30
C LYS A 180 -1.09 -9.21 -39.57
N ASP A 181 0.09 -8.80 -40.02
CA ASP A 181 1.41 -9.19 -39.52
C ASP A 181 2.00 -8.20 -38.49
N GLY A 182 1.21 -7.21 -38.04
CA GLY A 182 1.61 -6.24 -37.02
C GLY A 182 0.44 -5.78 -36.15
N ILE A 183 0.48 -4.53 -35.69
CA ILE A 183 -0.60 -3.87 -34.95
C ILE A 183 -1.21 -2.73 -35.76
N ALA A 184 -2.41 -2.28 -35.38
CA ALA A 184 -3.13 -1.22 -36.09
C ALA A 184 -2.30 0.06 -36.33
N ASP A 185 -1.49 0.50 -35.35
CA ASP A 185 -0.61 1.68 -35.48
C ASP A 185 0.44 1.54 -36.60
N ASP A 186 0.84 0.31 -36.95
CA ASP A 186 1.78 0.03 -38.04
C ASP A 186 1.16 0.26 -39.43
N PHE A 187 -0.18 0.23 -39.54
CA PHE A 187 -0.91 0.36 -40.79
C PHE A 187 -1.63 1.70 -40.93
N PHE A 188 -2.08 2.30 -39.81
CA PHE A 188 -2.91 3.49 -39.82
C PHE A 188 -2.16 4.75 -39.39
N SER A 189 -0.93 4.92 -39.91
CA SER A 189 -0.04 6.03 -39.58
C SER A 189 0.66 6.61 -40.80
N THR A 190 1.18 7.83 -40.65
CA THR A 190 2.01 8.51 -41.67
C THR A 190 3.22 7.66 -42.06
N ARG A 191 3.76 6.90 -41.09
CA ARG A 191 4.91 6.01 -41.30
C ARG A 191 4.59 4.94 -42.33
N TRP A 192 3.40 4.32 -42.24
CA TRP A 192 2.95 3.34 -43.21
C TRP A 192 2.87 3.91 -44.63
N PHE A 193 2.20 5.05 -44.80
CA PHE A 193 2.07 5.70 -46.12
C PHE A 193 3.43 6.01 -46.75
N VAL A 194 4.34 6.59 -45.97
CA VAL A 194 5.67 6.97 -46.45
C VAL A 194 6.51 5.73 -46.78
N GLN A 195 6.50 4.72 -45.92
CA GLN A 195 7.24 3.47 -46.14
C GLN A 195 6.71 2.74 -47.38
N GLN A 196 5.39 2.53 -47.48
CA GLN A 196 4.79 1.84 -48.62
C GLN A 196 5.06 2.57 -49.94
N TRP A 197 4.94 3.90 -49.97
CA TRP A 197 5.25 4.68 -51.17
C TRP A 197 6.72 4.51 -51.60
N ASN A 198 7.65 4.67 -50.65
CA ASN A 198 9.08 4.61 -50.94
C ASN A 198 9.51 3.21 -51.36
N ASP A 199 8.98 2.16 -50.73
CA ASP A 199 9.28 0.76 -51.06
C ASP A 199 8.73 0.38 -52.46
N ILE A 200 7.50 0.79 -52.79
CA ILE A 200 6.86 0.48 -54.08
C ILE A 200 7.50 1.25 -55.24
N ASN A 201 7.91 2.49 -55.00
CA ASN A 201 8.38 3.39 -56.07
C ASN A 201 9.89 3.55 -56.15
N ASN A 202 10.64 3.05 -55.16
CA ASN A 202 12.07 3.32 -54.99
C ASN A 202 12.36 4.84 -54.98
N GLU A 203 11.50 5.59 -54.29
CA GLU A 203 11.56 7.05 -54.11
C GLU A 203 11.83 7.40 -52.64
N ASN A 204 12.01 8.70 -52.35
CA ASN A 204 12.19 9.20 -50.99
C ASN A 204 11.26 10.39 -50.73
N ILE A 205 9.96 10.09 -50.59
CA ILE A 205 8.95 11.05 -50.14
C ILE A 205 8.96 11.13 -48.61
N ALA A 206 8.65 12.32 -48.07
CA ALA A 206 8.75 12.58 -46.63
C ALA A 206 7.40 12.73 -45.91
N SER A 207 6.27 12.82 -46.62
CA SER A 207 4.96 13.06 -45.99
C SER A 207 3.77 12.54 -46.79
N VAL A 208 2.67 12.24 -46.09
CA VAL A 208 1.38 11.88 -46.71
C VAL A 208 0.81 13.03 -47.54
N GLU A 209 1.05 14.29 -47.14
CA GLU A 209 0.62 15.46 -47.90
C GLU A 209 1.20 15.48 -49.31
N ALA A 210 2.47 15.12 -49.46
CA ALA A 210 3.12 15.04 -50.76
C ALA A 210 2.52 13.90 -51.63
N ILE A 211 2.22 12.74 -51.03
CA ILE A 211 1.54 11.63 -51.72
C ILE A 211 0.11 12.04 -52.12
N ALA A 212 -0.61 12.73 -51.24
CA ALA A 212 -1.96 13.25 -51.51
C ALA A 212 -1.95 14.27 -52.66
N LYS A 213 -0.92 15.11 -52.76
CA LYS A 213 -0.76 16.03 -53.89
C LYS A 213 -0.63 15.27 -55.21
N LEU A 214 0.18 14.20 -55.26
CA LEU A 214 0.31 13.34 -56.45
C LEU A 214 -1.02 12.68 -56.82
N ALA A 215 -1.76 12.17 -55.83
CA ALA A 215 -3.08 11.58 -56.06
C ALA A 215 -4.07 12.61 -56.63
N ASN A 216 -4.08 13.85 -56.13
CA ASN A 216 -4.89 14.94 -56.67
C ASN A 216 -4.46 15.36 -58.09
N GLU A 217 -3.20 15.12 -58.47
CA GLU A 217 -2.68 15.27 -59.84
C GLU A 217 -2.96 14.05 -60.73
N ASN A 218 -3.80 13.10 -60.27
CA ASN A 218 -4.19 11.84 -60.92
C ASN A 218 -3.06 10.82 -61.08
N ASP A 219 -2.06 10.82 -60.21
CA ASP A 219 -1.08 9.74 -60.15
C ASP A 219 -1.77 8.42 -59.72
N LEU A 220 -1.76 7.43 -60.62
CA LEU A 220 -2.45 6.15 -60.40
C LEU A 220 -1.87 5.33 -59.24
N LYS A 221 -0.58 5.48 -58.95
CA LYS A 221 0.06 4.76 -57.84
C LYS A 221 -0.35 5.38 -56.52
N ALA A 222 -0.43 6.71 -56.46
CA ALA A 222 -0.84 7.43 -55.26
C ALA A 222 -2.32 7.15 -54.94
N LEU A 223 -3.18 7.20 -55.95
CA LEU A 223 -4.59 6.78 -55.83
C LEU A 223 -4.69 5.32 -55.36
N GLY A 224 -3.92 4.40 -55.97
CA GLY A 224 -3.87 3.00 -55.55
C GLY A 224 -3.45 2.78 -54.09
N LEU A 225 -2.55 3.63 -53.57
CA LEU A 225 -2.12 3.56 -52.16
C LEU A 225 -3.22 4.03 -51.19
N PHE A 226 -3.94 5.11 -51.50
CA PHE A 226 -5.11 5.54 -50.72
C PHE A 226 -6.25 4.52 -50.79
N ASP A 227 -6.41 3.86 -51.93
CA ASP A 227 -7.35 2.77 -52.14
C ASP A 227 -7.04 1.57 -51.25
N LEU A 228 -5.77 1.19 -51.15
CA LEU A 228 -5.30 0.12 -50.27
C LEU A 228 -5.47 0.50 -48.79
N PHE A 229 -5.18 1.76 -48.45
CA PHE A 229 -5.43 2.29 -47.10
C PHE A 229 -6.91 2.19 -46.72
N ALA A 230 -7.81 2.65 -47.59
CA ALA A 230 -9.26 2.58 -47.38
C ALA A 230 -9.72 1.15 -47.15
N GLU A 231 -9.21 0.20 -47.95
CA GLU A 231 -9.53 -1.21 -47.83
C GLU A 231 -9.10 -1.81 -46.50
N ASN A 232 -7.85 -1.55 -46.09
CA ASN A 232 -7.30 -2.03 -44.84
C ASN A 232 -8.04 -1.42 -43.64
N PHE A 233 -8.33 -0.13 -43.71
CA PHE A 233 -8.98 0.59 -42.62
C PHE A 233 -10.43 0.13 -42.44
N ALA A 234 -11.17 -0.12 -43.52
CA ALA A 234 -12.51 -0.70 -43.44
C ALA A 234 -12.51 -2.12 -42.87
N ASP A 235 -11.58 -2.99 -43.31
CA ASP A 235 -11.47 -4.36 -42.78
C ASP A 235 -11.17 -4.35 -41.28
N PHE A 236 -10.29 -3.46 -40.84
CA PHE A 236 -9.95 -3.30 -39.43
C PHE A 236 -11.10 -2.74 -38.61
N MET A 237 -11.81 -1.72 -39.11
CA MET A 237 -12.87 -1.05 -38.37
C MET A 237 -14.18 -1.85 -38.31
N LYS A 238 -14.44 -2.71 -39.29
CA LYS A 238 -15.73 -3.41 -39.41
C LYS A 238 -16.15 -4.18 -38.15
N PRO A 239 -15.31 -5.01 -37.50
CA PRO A 239 -15.68 -5.71 -36.28
C PRO A 239 -16.10 -4.77 -35.13
N TRP A 240 -15.44 -3.62 -35.02
CA TRP A 240 -15.73 -2.62 -33.99
C TRP A 240 -17.03 -1.88 -34.26
N VAL A 241 -17.28 -1.54 -35.53
CA VAL A 241 -18.55 -0.90 -35.94
C VAL A 241 -19.73 -1.86 -35.72
N ASP A 242 -19.60 -3.12 -36.14
CA ASP A 242 -20.67 -4.11 -36.05
C ASP A 242 -21.04 -4.45 -34.58
N SER A 243 -20.04 -4.44 -33.67
CA SER A 243 -20.22 -4.76 -32.25
C SER A 243 -20.63 -3.55 -31.40
N PHE A 244 -19.89 -2.43 -31.47
CA PHE A 244 -20.16 -1.24 -30.66
C PHE A 244 -21.43 -0.50 -31.11
N LYS A 245 -21.74 -0.58 -32.42
CA LYS A 245 -22.84 0.10 -33.12
C LYS A 245 -22.81 1.62 -32.86
N PRO A 246 -21.73 2.31 -33.28
CA PRO A 246 -21.68 3.76 -33.15
C PRO A 246 -22.76 4.43 -34.00
N GLU A 247 -23.30 5.54 -33.49
CA GLU A 247 -24.08 6.47 -34.30
C GLU A 247 -23.16 7.35 -35.14
N ARG A 248 -21.94 7.60 -34.64
CA ARG A 248 -20.98 8.48 -35.31
C ARG A 248 -19.54 7.98 -35.25
N ILE A 249 -18.83 8.12 -36.36
CA ILE A 249 -17.36 8.07 -36.41
C ILE A 249 -16.82 9.45 -36.75
N VAL A 250 -15.80 9.91 -36.01
CA VAL A 250 -15.07 11.14 -36.34
C VAL A 250 -13.61 10.82 -36.63
N LEU A 251 -13.12 11.24 -37.80
CA LEU A 251 -11.72 11.11 -38.20
C LEU A 251 -11.00 12.45 -38.11
N GLY A 252 -9.93 12.48 -37.32
CA GLY A 252 -9.00 13.60 -37.21
C GLY A 252 -7.57 13.21 -37.57
N GLY A 253 -6.64 14.15 -37.38
CA GLY A 253 -5.22 13.95 -37.66
C GLY A 253 -4.80 14.32 -39.09
N GLY A 254 -3.50 14.23 -39.36
CA GLY A 254 -2.90 14.67 -40.63
C GLY A 254 -3.40 13.89 -41.86
N ILE A 255 -3.65 12.58 -41.72
CA ILE A 255 -4.15 11.73 -42.81
C ILE A 255 -5.61 12.07 -43.13
N ALA A 256 -6.42 12.46 -42.13
CA ALA A 256 -7.82 12.84 -42.35
C ALA A 256 -7.97 14.06 -43.29
N LYS A 257 -6.94 14.89 -43.47
CA LYS A 257 -6.93 15.96 -44.48
C LYS A 257 -7.00 15.43 -45.92
N ALA A 258 -6.58 14.18 -46.14
CA ALA A 258 -6.67 13.48 -47.40
C ALA A 258 -7.95 12.63 -47.53
N ALA A 259 -8.95 12.81 -46.64
CA ALA A 259 -10.20 12.07 -46.67
C ALA A 259 -10.91 11.99 -48.03
N PRO A 260 -10.94 13.04 -48.88
CA PRO A 260 -11.52 12.94 -50.21
C PRO A 260 -10.92 11.83 -51.10
N LEU A 261 -9.70 11.36 -50.80
CA LEU A 261 -9.00 10.34 -51.56
C LEU A 261 -9.32 8.90 -51.11
N PHE A 262 -9.90 8.69 -49.93
CA PHE A 262 -10.14 7.35 -49.37
C PHE A 262 -11.52 7.13 -48.75
N MET A 263 -12.26 8.20 -48.41
CA MET A 263 -13.51 8.12 -47.65
C MET A 263 -14.61 7.34 -48.38
N ASP A 264 -14.84 7.60 -49.67
CA ASP A 264 -15.90 6.93 -50.43
C ASP A 264 -15.69 5.41 -50.49
N LYS A 265 -14.44 4.98 -50.67
CA LYS A 265 -14.08 3.56 -50.70
C LYS A 265 -14.17 2.92 -49.32
N PHE A 266 -13.73 3.63 -48.28
CA PHE A 266 -13.86 3.19 -46.90
C PHE A 266 -15.32 2.96 -46.52
N LEU A 267 -16.20 3.92 -46.81
CA LEU A 267 -17.65 3.82 -46.56
C LEU A 267 -18.29 2.71 -47.39
N GLY A 268 -17.94 2.61 -48.67
CA GLY A 268 -18.44 1.56 -49.56
C GLY A 268 -18.11 0.15 -49.09
N LYS A 269 -16.92 -0.04 -48.49
CA LYS A 269 -16.46 -1.35 -48.00
C LYS A 269 -17.00 -1.71 -46.61
N LEU A 270 -17.23 -0.73 -45.74
CA LEU A 270 -17.85 -0.97 -44.43
C LEU A 270 -19.29 -1.54 -44.54
N ASN A 271 -19.94 -1.39 -45.70
CA ASN A 271 -21.26 -1.95 -46.05
C ASN A 271 -22.32 -1.62 -44.97
N LEU A 272 -22.45 -0.32 -44.68
CA LEU A 272 -23.21 0.20 -43.55
C LEU A 272 -24.71 0.21 -43.83
N GLU A 273 -25.52 -0.11 -42.82
CA GLU A 273 -26.92 0.32 -42.78
C GLU A 273 -26.98 1.86 -42.70
N ASN A 274 -28.07 2.47 -43.17
CA ASN A 274 -28.24 3.94 -43.33
C ASN A 274 -28.13 4.80 -42.03
N SER A 275 -27.70 4.24 -40.89
CA SER A 275 -27.70 4.89 -39.58
C SER A 275 -26.34 5.39 -39.07
N LEU A 276 -25.21 5.04 -39.69
CA LEU A 276 -23.88 5.49 -39.25
C LEU A 276 -23.45 6.79 -39.95
N ASP A 277 -23.17 7.83 -39.16
CA ASP A 277 -22.65 9.13 -39.62
C ASP A 277 -21.11 9.17 -39.52
N VAL A 278 -20.39 9.30 -40.62
CA VAL A 278 -18.91 9.40 -40.61
C VAL A 278 -18.49 10.81 -41.00
N LYS A 279 -17.74 11.48 -40.12
CA LYS A 279 -17.34 12.88 -40.27
C LYS A 279 -15.83 13.07 -40.16
N ILE A 280 -15.35 14.16 -40.75
CA ILE A 280 -14.02 14.72 -40.44
C ILE A 280 -14.15 15.68 -39.27
N CYS A 281 -13.12 15.74 -38.43
CA CYS A 281 -13.09 16.62 -37.27
C CYS A 281 -13.28 18.10 -37.64
N GLU A 282 -13.86 18.87 -36.72
CA GLU A 282 -14.12 20.30 -36.93
C GLU A 282 -13.09 21.19 -36.23
N LEU A 283 -12.56 20.77 -35.08
CA LEU A 283 -11.70 21.59 -34.23
C LEU A 283 -10.21 21.42 -34.55
N TRP A 284 -9.81 20.33 -35.20
CA TRP A 284 -8.42 20.01 -35.55
C TRP A 284 -7.50 20.08 -34.31
N ASP A 285 -6.36 20.78 -34.39
CA ASP A 285 -5.39 20.96 -33.31
C ASP A 285 -6.02 21.55 -32.02
N LYS A 286 -7.20 22.18 -32.10
CA LYS A 286 -7.90 22.76 -30.93
C LYS A 286 -8.73 21.74 -30.15
N ALA A 287 -9.03 20.57 -30.73
CA ALA A 287 -9.83 19.55 -30.07
C ALA A 287 -9.16 19.07 -28.77
N ALA A 288 -7.87 18.74 -28.82
CA ALA A 288 -7.11 18.28 -27.67
C ALA A 288 -7.03 19.34 -26.54
N ILE A 289 -6.96 20.63 -26.88
CA ILE A 289 -6.97 21.72 -25.90
C ILE A 289 -8.34 21.81 -25.20
N ILE A 290 -9.42 21.79 -25.98
CA ILE A 290 -10.79 21.89 -25.45
C ILE A 290 -11.14 20.66 -24.60
N GLY A 291 -10.77 19.47 -25.07
CA GLY A 291 -11.00 18.23 -24.34
C GLY A 291 -10.25 18.15 -23.02
N ALA A 292 -9.01 18.64 -22.98
CA ALA A 292 -8.22 18.65 -21.75
C ALA A 292 -8.88 19.53 -20.69
N VAL A 293 -9.41 20.69 -21.10
CA VAL A 293 -10.19 21.56 -20.20
C VAL A 293 -11.51 20.92 -19.78
N ALA A 294 -12.25 20.30 -20.71
CA ALA A 294 -13.50 19.62 -20.38
C ALA A 294 -13.29 18.49 -19.37
N TYR A 295 -12.19 17.74 -19.51
CA TYR A 295 -11.78 16.72 -18.56
C TYR A 295 -11.48 17.30 -17.17
N VAL A 296 -10.69 18.38 -17.09
CA VAL A 296 -10.40 19.08 -15.82
C VAL A 296 -11.68 19.49 -15.09
N LYS A 297 -12.63 20.11 -15.81
CA LYS A 297 -13.91 20.54 -15.24
C LYS A 297 -14.66 19.37 -14.61
N ASN A 298 -14.81 18.28 -15.35
CA ASN A 298 -15.49 17.06 -14.88
C ASN A 298 -14.77 16.44 -13.67
N LYS A 299 -13.43 16.36 -13.70
CA LYS A 299 -12.60 15.91 -12.58
C LYS A 299 -12.80 16.75 -11.32
N GLN A 300 -12.73 18.08 -11.43
CA GLN A 300 -12.91 18.99 -10.29
C GLN A 300 -14.33 18.90 -9.69
N GLU A 301 -15.36 18.81 -10.52
CA GLU A 301 -16.74 18.59 -10.06
C GLU A 301 -16.88 17.26 -9.28
N LYS A 302 -16.26 16.19 -9.79
CA LYS A 302 -16.20 14.89 -9.10
C LYS A 302 -15.39 14.95 -7.80
N GLU A 303 -14.31 15.74 -7.72
CA GLU A 303 -13.46 15.87 -6.53
C GLU A 303 -14.12 16.66 -5.39
N ILE A 304 -14.86 17.73 -5.70
CA ILE A 304 -15.58 18.55 -4.70
C ILE A 304 -16.62 17.73 -3.91
N SER A 305 -17.09 16.62 -4.47
CA SER A 305 -18.07 15.72 -3.85
C SER A 305 -17.48 14.67 -2.88
N LYS A 306 -16.15 14.59 -2.73
CA LYS A 306 -15.49 13.52 -1.94
C LYS A 306 -14.83 14.04 -0.66
N ASN A 307 -15.49 13.91 0.48
CA ASN A 307 -14.80 13.86 1.77
C ASN A 307 -14.05 12.52 1.86
N LYS A 308 -12.75 12.51 1.59
CA LYS A 308 -11.97 11.27 1.63
C LYS A 308 -11.46 11.01 3.04
N ILE A 309 -12.12 10.08 3.73
CA ILE A 309 -11.57 9.42 4.92
C ILE A 309 -10.16 8.92 4.58
N VAL A 310 -9.16 9.30 5.37
CA VAL A 310 -7.74 8.96 5.15
C VAL A 310 -7.42 7.57 5.70
N ARG A 311 -8.06 7.22 6.82
CA ARG A 311 -7.90 5.96 7.56
C ARG A 311 -9.24 5.50 8.10
N LYS A 312 -9.52 4.19 8.06
CA LYS A 312 -10.75 3.59 8.59
C LYS A 312 -10.44 2.87 9.90
N THR A 313 -10.46 3.63 10.98
CA THR A 313 -10.25 3.16 12.36
C THR A 313 -10.82 4.18 13.34
N GLU A 314 -11.17 3.73 14.54
CA GLU A 314 -11.48 4.60 15.68
C GLU A 314 -10.28 4.74 16.64
N GLN A 315 -9.15 4.08 16.34
CA GLN A 315 -7.93 4.22 17.12
C GLN A 315 -7.32 5.60 16.89
N PHE A 316 -6.85 6.22 17.98
CA PHE A 316 -6.22 7.53 17.93
C PHE A 316 -4.91 7.49 17.13
N LEU A 317 -4.67 8.57 16.38
CA LEU A 317 -3.35 8.83 15.82
C LEU A 317 -2.38 9.12 16.96
N ILE A 318 -1.16 8.60 16.88
CA ILE A 318 -0.13 8.90 17.86
C ILE A 318 0.09 10.42 17.95
N PRO A 319 0.23 10.98 19.16
CA PRO A 319 0.56 12.38 19.29
C PRO A 319 1.98 12.67 18.76
N GLU A 320 2.24 13.92 18.41
CA GLU A 320 3.60 14.35 18.03
C GLU A 320 4.55 14.37 19.24
N LYS A 321 4.01 14.70 20.41
CA LYS A 321 4.74 14.74 21.67
C LYS A 321 4.10 13.82 22.71
N LYS A 322 4.93 13.22 23.55
CA LYS A 322 4.49 12.49 24.72
C LYS A 322 3.93 13.46 25.76
N GLU A 323 2.81 13.11 26.37
CA GLU A 323 2.25 13.89 27.48
C GLU A 323 3.10 13.70 28.73
N GLU A 324 3.44 14.79 29.41
CA GLU A 324 4.13 14.76 30.70
C GLU A 324 3.10 14.51 31.82
N SER A 325 2.70 13.26 32.03
CA SER A 325 1.88 12.87 33.18
C SER A 325 2.62 11.85 34.06
N SER A 326 2.69 12.14 35.36
CA SER A 326 3.29 11.26 36.37
C SER A 326 2.36 10.16 36.88
N GLU A 327 1.07 10.20 36.51
CA GLU A 327 0.00 9.35 37.05
C GLU A 327 -0.71 8.49 35.98
N ILE A 328 0.02 8.06 34.95
CA ILE A 328 -0.54 7.16 33.91
C ILE A 328 -0.72 5.76 34.50
N ALA A 329 -1.94 5.22 34.46
CA ALA A 329 -2.25 3.87 34.94
C ALA A 329 -1.90 2.78 33.91
N TYR A 330 -1.90 3.14 32.62
CA TYR A 330 -1.48 2.30 31.50
C TYR A 330 -0.97 3.19 30.35
N ASP A 331 0.27 3.01 29.92
CA ASP A 331 0.90 3.80 28.85
C ASP A 331 0.70 3.15 27.49
N ALA A 332 -0.25 3.67 26.69
CA ALA A 332 -0.49 3.25 25.31
C ALA A 332 0.58 3.76 24.31
N TYR A 333 1.45 4.70 24.73
CA TYR A 333 2.52 5.26 23.91
C TYR A 333 3.89 5.16 24.62
N PRO A 334 4.32 3.92 24.96
CA PRO A 334 5.59 3.69 25.65
C PRO A 334 6.74 4.07 24.72
N ALA A 335 7.63 4.94 25.19
CA ALA A 335 8.69 5.51 24.37
C ALA A 335 10.04 5.44 25.07
N PHE A 336 11.06 5.00 24.33
CA PHE A 336 12.42 4.85 24.82
C PHE A 336 13.21 6.14 24.59
N ASN A 337 13.74 6.73 25.66
CA ASN A 337 14.52 7.96 25.58
C ASN A 337 15.88 7.70 24.91
N ILE A 338 16.15 8.41 23.81
CA ILE A 338 17.41 8.32 23.05
C ILE A 338 18.34 9.52 23.27
N GLY A 339 18.10 10.27 24.34
CA GLY A 339 18.80 11.51 24.67
C GLY A 339 18.18 12.74 24.01
N LYS A 340 18.90 13.86 24.09
CA LYS A 340 18.39 15.18 23.66
C LYS A 340 18.74 15.49 22.21
N SER A 341 17.88 16.27 21.57
CA SER A 341 18.06 16.90 20.25
C SER A 341 18.32 15.92 19.12
N LYS A 342 17.67 14.75 19.19
CA LYS A 342 17.78 13.69 18.17
C LYS A 342 16.64 13.71 17.18
N ILE A 343 15.42 14.00 17.64
CA ILE A 343 14.22 14.04 16.80
C ILE A 343 13.93 15.49 16.39
N LYS A 344 13.66 15.68 15.10
CA LYS A 344 13.22 16.94 14.50
C LYS A 344 11.81 16.77 13.94
N THR A 345 11.10 17.89 13.79
CA THR A 345 9.74 17.94 13.26
C THR A 345 9.62 18.93 12.11
N GLY A 346 8.65 18.70 11.23
CA GLY A 346 8.24 19.61 10.18
C GLY A 346 9.07 19.56 8.90
N TYR A 347 8.42 19.89 7.79
CA TYR A 347 9.02 19.88 6.46
C TYR A 347 10.12 20.93 6.27
N GLU A 348 10.09 22.04 7.00
CA GLU A 348 11.10 23.10 6.92
C GLU A 348 12.49 22.54 7.28
N ASN A 349 12.57 21.85 8.42
CA ASN A 349 13.82 21.25 8.89
C ASN A 349 14.31 20.14 7.95
N LEU A 350 13.39 19.38 7.33
CA LEU A 350 13.75 18.35 6.36
C LEU A 350 14.27 18.97 5.05
N ALA A 351 13.61 20.02 4.54
CA ALA A 351 14.04 20.75 3.36
C ALA A 351 15.42 21.39 3.54
N GLN A 352 15.73 21.92 4.73
CA GLN A 352 17.07 22.38 5.07
C GLN A 352 18.12 21.27 4.96
N PHE A 353 17.82 20.04 5.42
CA PHE A 353 18.72 18.89 5.23
C PHE A 353 18.89 18.55 3.74
N ILE A 354 17.79 18.42 3.01
CA ILE A 354 17.79 18.08 1.57
C ILE A 354 18.62 19.12 0.79
N SER A 355 18.52 20.40 1.14
CA SER A 355 19.23 21.50 0.47
C SER A 355 20.76 21.43 0.54
N GLN A 356 21.32 20.58 1.41
CA GLN A 356 22.77 20.39 1.57
C GLN A 356 23.40 19.50 0.49
N SER A 357 22.57 18.82 -0.32
CA SER A 357 23.01 17.91 -1.38
C SER A 357 22.37 18.28 -2.72
N SER A 358 23.11 18.09 -3.82
CA SER A 358 22.56 18.26 -5.18
C SER A 358 21.70 17.09 -5.64
N SER A 359 21.73 15.98 -4.90
CA SER A 359 20.84 14.84 -5.12
C SER A 359 20.50 14.12 -3.82
N VAL A 360 19.28 13.58 -3.73
CA VAL A 360 18.77 12.83 -2.57
C VAL A 360 17.95 11.62 -3.06
N VAL A 361 18.05 10.50 -2.35
CA VAL A 361 17.16 9.34 -2.51
C VAL A 361 16.13 9.36 -1.38
N ILE A 362 14.84 9.36 -1.71
CA ILE A 362 13.76 9.22 -0.73
C ILE A 362 13.08 7.87 -0.97
N ASP A 363 13.57 6.84 -0.30
CA ASP A 363 12.96 5.50 -0.31
C ASP A 363 11.90 5.40 0.80
N GLY A 364 11.12 4.34 0.81
CA GLY A 364 10.12 4.16 1.86
C GLY A 364 9.24 2.94 1.69
N TYR A 365 8.30 2.83 2.62
CA TYR A 365 7.33 1.75 2.65
C TYR A 365 6.14 2.01 1.71
N GLN A 366 5.30 1.00 1.50
CA GLN A 366 4.03 1.18 0.80
C GLN A 366 3.01 1.94 1.67
N GLY A 367 2.07 2.63 1.02
CA GLY A 367 1.02 3.42 1.69
C GLY A 367 1.42 4.83 2.11
N ILE A 368 2.65 5.27 1.80
CA ILE A 368 3.08 6.65 1.94
C ILE A 368 2.33 7.55 0.96
N PHE A 369 1.87 8.71 1.43
CA PHE A 369 1.24 9.73 0.59
C PHE A 369 2.31 10.61 -0.07
N TRP A 370 2.96 10.05 -1.09
CA TRP A 370 4.09 10.68 -1.78
C TRP A 370 3.77 12.09 -2.28
N ASP A 371 2.59 12.30 -2.88
CA ASP A 371 2.16 13.61 -3.37
C ASP A 371 2.15 14.70 -2.30
N ASP A 372 1.67 14.38 -1.09
CA ASP A 372 1.55 15.37 -0.01
C ASP A 372 2.94 15.72 0.55
N ILE A 373 3.83 14.73 0.65
CA ILE A 373 5.21 14.90 1.07
C ILE A 373 6.00 15.71 0.03
N ILE A 374 5.87 15.38 -1.25
CA ILE A 374 6.51 16.09 -2.36
C ILE A 374 6.10 17.56 -2.36
N LYS A 375 4.79 17.84 -2.32
CA LYS A 375 4.28 19.22 -2.29
C LYS A 375 4.81 19.99 -1.09
N SER A 376 4.86 19.37 0.08
CA SER A 376 5.31 20.02 1.31
C SER A 376 6.81 20.32 1.27
N ILE A 377 7.65 19.35 0.91
CA ILE A 377 9.11 19.55 0.80
C ILE A 377 9.42 20.60 -0.28
N ASP A 378 8.78 20.50 -1.44
CA ASP A 378 9.01 21.39 -2.57
C ASP A 378 8.62 22.84 -2.25
N ARG A 379 7.52 23.04 -1.51
CA ARG A 379 7.15 24.36 -0.96
C ARG A 379 8.22 24.92 -0.04
N GLU A 380 8.76 24.13 0.86
CA GLU A 380 9.80 24.60 1.80
C GLU A 380 11.14 24.85 1.09
N LEU A 381 11.51 24.03 0.10
CA LEU A 381 12.69 24.27 -0.75
C LEU A 381 12.57 25.57 -1.55
N ALA A 382 11.39 25.86 -2.10
CA ALA A 382 11.13 27.11 -2.80
C ALA A 382 11.29 28.35 -1.89
N GLN A 383 10.85 28.26 -0.62
CA GLN A 383 11.01 29.36 0.35
C GLN A 383 12.48 29.69 0.65
N ILE A 384 13.37 28.70 0.61
CA ILE A 384 14.82 28.91 0.76
C ILE A 384 15.55 29.14 -0.57
N GLY A 385 14.80 29.36 -1.66
CA GLY A 385 15.35 29.70 -2.98
C GLY A 385 16.01 28.54 -3.70
N LYS A 386 15.60 27.29 -3.43
CA LYS A 386 16.12 26.08 -4.06
C LYS A 386 15.12 25.47 -5.03
N SER A 387 15.58 25.18 -6.24
CA SER A 387 14.83 24.42 -7.23
C SER A 387 15.06 22.91 -7.05
N ALA A 388 13.99 22.13 -7.08
CA ALA A 388 14.06 20.67 -7.01
C ALA A 388 13.31 20.01 -8.15
N ARG A 389 13.81 18.86 -8.59
CA ARG A 389 13.18 18.02 -9.60
C ARG A 389 12.99 16.60 -9.08
N TRP A 390 11.79 16.06 -9.28
CA TRP A 390 11.32 14.83 -8.65
C TRP A 390 11.14 13.70 -9.65
N PHE A 391 11.79 12.57 -9.41
CA PHE A 391 11.73 11.37 -10.24
C PHE A 391 11.13 10.20 -9.45
N HIS A 392 10.07 9.58 -9.97
CA HIS A 392 9.41 8.43 -9.35
C HIS A 392 9.91 7.12 -9.95
N VAL A 393 10.32 6.19 -9.09
CA VAL A 393 10.72 4.85 -9.54
C VAL A 393 9.54 4.01 -10.04
N ASP A 394 8.31 4.36 -9.69
CA ASP A 394 7.09 3.66 -10.16
C ASP A 394 7.00 3.64 -11.70
N ALA A 395 7.63 4.60 -12.39
CA ALA A 395 7.72 4.59 -13.86
C ALA A 395 8.54 3.42 -14.43
N ALA A 396 9.44 2.84 -13.62
CA ALA A 396 10.26 1.69 -13.95
C ALA A 396 9.72 0.37 -13.40
N MET A 397 8.58 0.37 -12.69
CA MET A 397 7.91 -0.88 -12.30
C MET A 397 7.43 -1.64 -13.53
N LYS A 398 7.42 -2.97 -13.40
CA LYS A 398 6.80 -3.86 -14.38
C LYS A 398 5.29 -3.67 -14.40
N PRO A 399 4.61 -3.97 -15.52
CA PRO A 399 3.15 -3.93 -15.58
C PRO A 399 2.51 -4.84 -14.53
N ALA A 400 1.33 -4.44 -14.02
CA ALA A 400 0.61 -5.17 -12.99
C ALA A 400 0.35 -6.64 -13.36
N ASP A 401 0.08 -6.94 -14.63
CA ASP A 401 -0.14 -8.33 -15.10
C ASP A 401 1.12 -9.19 -14.99
N GLU A 402 2.31 -8.63 -15.25
CA GLU A 402 3.58 -9.35 -15.10
C GLU A 402 3.86 -9.60 -13.61
N ILE A 403 3.61 -8.59 -12.76
CA ILE A 403 3.73 -8.74 -11.31
C ILE A 403 2.75 -9.81 -10.81
N ASN A 404 1.49 -9.77 -11.21
CA ASN A 404 0.49 -10.77 -10.82
C ASN A 404 0.89 -12.18 -11.27
N GLY A 405 1.35 -12.35 -12.51
CA GLY A 405 1.84 -13.64 -13.00
C GLY A 405 3.05 -14.16 -12.22
N MET A 406 3.97 -13.27 -11.82
CA MET A 406 5.10 -13.62 -10.97
C MET A 406 4.66 -14.05 -9.55
N LEU A 407 3.58 -13.45 -9.03
CA LEU A 407 3.11 -13.64 -7.66
C LEU A 407 2.08 -14.77 -7.50
N GLU A 408 1.44 -15.23 -8.58
CA GLU A 408 0.43 -16.30 -8.59
C GLU A 408 0.81 -17.50 -7.70
N PRO A 409 2.05 -18.05 -7.74
CA PRO A 409 2.41 -19.23 -6.93
C PRO A 409 2.37 -19.01 -5.41
N TYR A 410 2.31 -17.75 -4.95
CA TYR A 410 2.37 -17.37 -3.53
C TYR A 410 1.01 -16.90 -2.99
N LEU A 411 0.02 -16.68 -3.84
CA LEU A 411 -1.28 -16.11 -3.44
C LEU A 411 -2.27 -17.14 -2.87
N GLY A 412 -1.98 -18.45 -3.01
CA GLY A 412 -2.85 -19.52 -2.52
C GLY A 412 -4.13 -19.72 -3.33
N GLY A 413 -4.20 -19.19 -4.56
CA GLY A 413 -5.38 -19.25 -5.42
C GLY A 413 -6.60 -18.55 -4.78
N ASP A 414 -7.73 -19.27 -4.75
CA ASP A 414 -9.00 -18.77 -4.21
C ASP A 414 -9.09 -18.78 -2.67
N ASP A 415 -8.04 -19.22 -1.96
CA ASP A 415 -8.02 -19.19 -0.49
C ASP A 415 -8.10 -17.73 0.00
N PRO A 416 -9.14 -17.34 0.75
CA PRO A 416 -9.35 -15.94 1.13
C PRO A 416 -8.41 -15.45 2.24
N LEU A 417 -7.67 -16.34 2.90
CA LEU A 417 -6.87 -16.03 4.08
C LEU A 417 -5.38 -16.33 3.87
N PHE A 418 -5.06 -17.46 3.24
CA PHE A 418 -3.70 -17.99 3.26
C PHE A 418 -3.03 -17.92 1.90
N GLY A 419 -1.79 -17.45 1.91
CA GLY A 419 -0.81 -17.54 0.83
C GLY A 419 0.43 -18.27 1.30
N LYS A 420 1.56 -18.06 0.61
CA LYS A 420 2.86 -18.64 0.94
C LYS A 420 3.94 -17.56 0.94
N ILE A 421 4.82 -17.59 1.92
CA ILE A 421 5.92 -16.62 2.03
C ILE A 421 6.75 -16.63 0.74
N THR A 422 6.94 -15.45 0.15
CA THR A 422 7.67 -15.31 -1.11
C THR A 422 9.19 -15.37 -0.94
N ASP A 423 9.86 -15.94 -1.95
CA ASP A 423 11.32 -15.91 -2.08
C ASP A 423 11.83 -14.67 -2.84
N LYS A 424 10.92 -13.86 -3.40
CA LYS A 424 11.23 -12.68 -4.20
C LYS A 424 11.90 -11.56 -3.39
N THR A 425 12.46 -10.60 -4.11
CA THR A 425 13.01 -9.35 -3.58
C THR A 425 12.36 -8.15 -4.27
N LEU A 426 12.43 -6.96 -3.66
CA LEU A 426 11.81 -5.76 -4.20
C LEU A 426 12.28 -5.44 -5.64
N SER A 427 13.53 -5.75 -5.97
CA SER A 427 14.07 -5.61 -7.34
C SER A 427 13.29 -6.37 -8.42
N ASP A 428 12.55 -7.42 -8.06
CA ASP A 428 11.79 -8.23 -9.01
C ASP A 428 10.56 -7.47 -9.56
N TRP A 429 10.12 -6.40 -8.88
CA TRP A 429 9.05 -5.49 -9.32
C TRP A 429 9.48 -4.53 -10.41
N PHE A 430 10.78 -4.38 -10.64
CA PHE A 430 11.32 -3.34 -11.52
C PHE A 430 11.97 -3.90 -12.77
N ASP A 431 11.85 -3.15 -13.85
CA ASP A 431 12.70 -3.28 -15.01
C ASP A 431 14.02 -2.54 -14.74
N LYS A 432 15.13 -3.29 -14.75
CA LYS A 432 16.46 -2.77 -14.44
C LYS A 432 16.95 -1.76 -15.46
N ASP A 433 16.63 -1.97 -16.74
CA ASP A 433 17.04 -1.05 -17.80
C ASP A 433 16.28 0.27 -17.64
N LYS A 434 14.98 0.23 -17.33
CA LYS A 434 14.20 1.44 -17.01
C LYS A 434 14.71 2.16 -15.77
N LEU A 435 15.00 1.46 -14.67
CA LEU A 435 15.56 2.09 -13.48
C LEU A 435 16.85 2.88 -13.79
N SER A 436 17.71 2.33 -14.64
CA SER A 436 18.96 3.00 -15.06
C SER A 436 18.75 4.28 -15.88
N LYS A 437 17.52 4.52 -16.38
CA LYS A 437 17.14 5.67 -17.20
C LYS A 437 16.59 6.82 -16.40
N ILE A 438 16.39 6.64 -15.10
CA ILE A 438 16.11 7.73 -14.17
C ILE A 438 17.43 8.46 -13.90
N VAL A 439 17.67 9.52 -14.66
CA VAL A 439 18.91 10.28 -14.67
C VAL A 439 18.72 11.67 -14.07
N LYS A 440 19.73 12.12 -13.31
CA LYS A 440 19.76 13.45 -12.70
C LYS A 440 19.76 14.53 -13.79
N ASP A 441 19.00 15.60 -13.57
CA ASP A 441 19.06 16.81 -14.39
C ASP A 441 20.04 17.83 -13.80
N PRO A 442 21.13 18.19 -14.51
CA PRO A 442 22.08 19.19 -14.03
C PRO A 442 21.54 20.62 -14.03
N SER A 443 20.33 20.87 -14.54
CA SER A 443 19.75 22.20 -14.68
C SER A 443 19.02 22.72 -13.44
N VAL A 444 18.89 21.92 -12.38
CA VAL A 444 18.25 22.29 -11.10
C VAL A 444 19.22 22.18 -9.94
N ASP A 445 18.91 22.84 -8.81
CA ASP A 445 19.77 22.77 -7.61
C ASP A 445 19.79 21.35 -7.01
N ILE A 446 18.63 20.68 -7.01
CA ILE A 446 18.43 19.42 -6.27
C ILE A 446 17.66 18.41 -7.15
N ASN A 447 18.21 17.21 -7.29
CA ASN A 447 17.55 16.07 -7.91
C ASN A 447 17.07 15.08 -6.85
N ILE A 448 15.80 14.70 -6.88
CA ILE A 448 15.23 13.81 -5.87
C ILE A 448 14.62 12.61 -6.57
N VAL A 449 15.10 11.41 -6.29
CA VAL A 449 14.45 10.17 -6.69
C VAL A 449 13.63 9.62 -5.53
N VAL A 450 12.39 9.20 -5.80
CA VAL A 450 11.40 8.88 -4.77
C VAL A 450 10.56 7.64 -5.13
N GLY A 451 10.07 6.95 -4.10
CA GLY A 451 9.15 5.81 -4.21
C GLY A 451 9.70 4.55 -3.53
N PRO A 452 8.87 3.52 -3.32
CA PRO A 452 9.33 2.26 -2.73
C PRO A 452 10.37 1.61 -3.64
N GLY A 453 11.62 1.48 -3.17
CA GLY A 453 12.74 1.00 -3.98
C GLY A 453 13.53 2.10 -4.70
N ALA A 454 13.37 3.37 -4.34
CA ALA A 454 14.16 4.49 -4.87
C ALA A 454 15.68 4.24 -4.84
N ALA A 455 16.18 3.58 -3.78
CA ALA A 455 17.59 3.23 -3.64
C ALA A 455 18.09 2.21 -4.69
N LEU A 456 17.19 1.46 -5.35
CA LEU A 456 17.54 0.54 -6.43
C LEU A 456 18.04 1.24 -7.70
N THR A 457 17.85 2.56 -7.82
CA THR A 457 18.47 3.36 -8.89
C THR A 457 20.00 3.43 -8.78
N GLY A 458 20.57 3.14 -7.61
CA GLY A 458 22.01 3.19 -7.38
C GLY A 458 22.59 4.60 -7.39
N TRP A 459 21.75 5.63 -7.17
CA TRP A 459 22.23 7.00 -7.01
C TRP A 459 23.15 7.12 -5.79
N ASP A 460 24.38 7.57 -6.01
CA ASP A 460 25.29 7.99 -4.93
C ASP A 460 24.79 9.33 -4.36
N ALA A 461 24.00 9.26 -3.31
CA ALA A 461 23.31 10.37 -2.66
C ALA A 461 22.79 9.93 -1.27
N PRO A 462 22.54 10.88 -0.34
CA PRO A 462 21.96 10.55 0.95
C PRO A 462 20.61 9.85 0.84
N ILE A 463 20.37 8.87 1.70
CA ILE A 463 19.15 8.07 1.74
C ILE A 463 18.26 8.53 2.88
N LEU A 464 17.12 9.11 2.53
CA LEU A 464 15.98 9.34 3.40
C LEU A 464 15.05 8.12 3.27
N TYR A 465 14.69 7.50 4.39
CA TYR A 465 13.73 6.40 4.40
C TYR A 465 12.46 6.81 5.15
N ILE A 466 11.30 6.68 4.50
CA ILE A 466 10.01 6.94 5.12
C ILE A 466 9.38 5.62 5.55
N ASP A 467 9.35 5.38 6.87
CA ASP A 467 8.72 4.19 7.46
C ASP A 467 7.23 4.46 7.72
N LEU A 468 6.44 3.39 7.68
CA LEU A 468 5.02 3.43 8.01
C LEU A 468 4.67 2.21 8.88
N PRO A 469 4.13 2.41 10.09
CA PRO A 469 3.60 1.32 10.90
C PRO A 469 2.54 0.52 10.14
N LYS A 470 2.56 -0.81 10.30
CA LYS A 470 1.71 -1.71 9.50
C LYS A 470 0.23 -1.57 9.85
N ASN A 471 -0.11 -1.34 11.12
CA ASN A 471 -1.47 -0.99 11.53
C ASN A 471 -1.98 0.26 10.79
N GLU A 472 -1.16 1.31 10.67
CA GLU A 472 -1.55 2.50 9.92
C GLU A 472 -1.74 2.22 8.42
N LEU A 473 -0.85 1.43 7.83
CA LEU A 473 -1.02 0.96 6.46
C LEU A 473 -2.36 0.20 6.28
N GLN A 474 -2.70 -0.68 7.21
CA GLN A 474 -3.98 -1.40 7.20
C GLN A 474 -5.17 -0.43 7.28
N PHE A 475 -5.12 0.59 8.15
CA PHE A 475 -6.20 1.57 8.25
C PHE A 475 -6.36 2.41 6.98
N ARG A 476 -5.26 2.77 6.31
CA ARG A 476 -5.28 3.44 5.00
C ARG A 476 -5.85 2.52 3.92
N ALA A 477 -5.48 1.24 3.92
CA ALA A 477 -6.01 0.26 2.97
C ALA A 477 -7.52 0.04 3.14
N ARG A 478 -8.01 -0.10 4.38
CA ARG A 478 -9.44 -0.21 4.71
C ARG A 478 -10.25 1.03 4.30
N ALA A 479 -9.61 2.19 4.20
CA ALA A 479 -10.20 3.44 3.69
C ALA A 479 -10.11 3.59 2.16
N GLY A 480 -9.52 2.61 1.45
CA GLY A 480 -9.27 2.69 0.02
C GLY A 480 -8.21 3.73 -0.35
N ARG A 481 -7.26 4.01 0.54
CA ARG A 481 -6.20 5.02 0.38
C ARG A 481 -4.80 4.44 0.24
N ALA A 482 -4.63 3.14 0.44
CA ALA A 482 -3.41 2.39 0.18
C ALA A 482 -3.77 1.02 -0.41
N GLY A 483 -2.86 0.44 -1.19
CA GLY A 483 -3.05 -0.86 -1.84
C GLY A 483 -1.75 -1.66 -1.90
N ASN A 484 -1.79 -2.78 -2.64
CA ASN A 484 -0.63 -3.64 -2.84
C ASN A 484 0.41 -3.01 -3.77
N LEU A 485 1.68 -3.32 -3.50
CA LEU A 485 2.83 -2.77 -4.23
C LEU A 485 2.76 -3.04 -5.75
N GLY A 486 2.79 -1.99 -6.57
CA GLY A 486 2.75 -2.09 -8.03
C GLY A 486 1.36 -2.40 -8.63
N MET A 487 0.29 -2.26 -7.83
CA MET A 487 -1.09 -2.42 -8.32
C MET A 487 -1.78 -1.08 -8.56
N GLU A 488 -2.44 -0.96 -9.70
CA GLU A 488 -3.23 0.22 -10.07
C GLU A 488 -4.68 0.15 -9.54
N VAL A 489 -5.21 -1.07 -9.36
CA VAL A 489 -6.56 -1.33 -8.88
C VAL A 489 -6.52 -1.87 -7.46
N LEU A 490 -7.34 -1.27 -6.57
CA LEU A 490 -7.49 -1.75 -5.21
C LEU A 490 -8.36 -3.01 -5.18
N THR A 491 -7.88 -4.04 -4.49
CA THR A 491 -8.66 -5.24 -4.18
C THR A 491 -9.42 -5.10 -2.87
N ASP A 492 -10.25 -6.09 -2.51
CA ASP A 492 -10.90 -6.10 -1.20
C ASP A 492 -9.88 -6.19 -0.05
N ASN A 493 -10.30 -5.83 1.16
CA ASN A 493 -9.40 -5.75 2.31
C ASN A 493 -8.75 -7.09 2.68
N LYS A 494 -9.44 -8.22 2.49
CA LYS A 494 -8.91 -9.55 2.84
C LYS A 494 -7.80 -9.95 1.86
N SER A 495 -8.06 -9.80 0.56
CA SER A 495 -7.06 -10.04 -0.49
C SER A 495 -5.83 -9.14 -0.33
N THR A 496 -6.08 -7.87 -0.01
CA THR A 496 -5.03 -6.87 0.21
C THR A 496 -4.12 -7.26 1.38
N TYR A 497 -4.71 -7.59 2.53
CA TYR A 497 -3.96 -8.01 3.72
C TYR A 497 -3.22 -9.34 3.51
N LYS A 498 -3.86 -10.32 2.86
CA LYS A 498 -3.21 -11.60 2.51
C LYS A 498 -1.91 -11.35 1.73
N ARG A 499 -1.98 -10.52 0.68
CA ARG A 499 -0.80 -10.19 -0.11
C ARG A 499 0.22 -9.34 0.67
N PHE A 500 -0.22 -8.43 1.53
CA PHE A 500 0.68 -7.71 2.45
C PHE A 500 1.52 -8.68 3.27
N PHE A 501 0.88 -9.61 3.98
CA PHE A 501 1.55 -10.53 4.89
C PHE A 501 2.53 -11.46 4.18
N PHE A 502 2.09 -12.12 3.10
CA PHE A 502 2.88 -13.18 2.46
C PHE A 502 3.93 -12.67 1.45
N ILE A 503 3.75 -11.45 0.93
CA ILE A 503 4.53 -10.93 -0.20
C ILE A 503 5.05 -9.54 0.08
N ASP A 504 4.19 -8.52 0.13
CA ASP A 504 4.64 -7.13 0.05
C ASP A 504 5.49 -6.74 1.28
N TRP A 505 5.06 -7.12 2.49
CA TRP A 505 5.84 -6.86 3.71
C TRP A 505 7.15 -7.63 3.72
N VAL A 506 7.16 -8.87 3.20
CA VAL A 506 8.38 -9.70 3.12
C VAL A 506 9.43 -9.02 2.25
N VAL A 507 9.05 -8.55 1.05
CA VAL A 507 10.02 -7.95 0.11
C VAL A 507 10.45 -6.55 0.55
N LEU A 508 9.54 -5.75 1.11
CA LEU A 508 9.85 -4.41 1.63
C LEU A 508 10.72 -4.49 2.90
N ASN A 509 10.49 -5.45 3.79
CA ASN A 509 11.32 -5.67 4.97
C ASN A 509 12.74 -6.11 4.60
N LYS A 510 12.90 -7.03 3.64
CA LYS A 510 14.23 -7.41 3.12
C LYS A 510 14.98 -6.20 2.52
N HIS A 511 14.27 -5.34 1.80
CA HIS A 511 14.84 -4.10 1.26
C HIS A 511 15.26 -3.13 2.38
N LYS A 512 14.38 -2.91 3.37
CA LYS A 512 14.68 -2.07 4.54
C LYS A 512 15.88 -2.61 5.34
N GLU A 513 15.95 -3.91 5.57
CA GLU A 513 17.08 -4.57 6.24
C GLU A 513 18.40 -4.25 5.51
N HIS A 514 18.42 -4.39 4.18
CA HIS A 514 19.60 -4.09 3.38
C HIS A 514 20.00 -2.60 3.43
N LEU A 515 19.02 -1.70 3.44
CA LEU A 515 19.27 -0.25 3.46
C LEU A 515 19.66 0.29 4.84
N LEU A 516 19.19 -0.31 5.93
CA LEU A 516 19.28 0.22 7.29
C LEU A 516 20.68 0.75 7.70
N PRO A 517 21.81 0.08 7.35
CA PRO A 517 23.14 0.60 7.66
C PRO A 517 23.47 1.93 6.97
N ASN A 518 22.86 2.19 5.81
CA ASN A 518 23.13 3.33 4.93
C ASN A 518 22.02 4.40 4.96
N ILE A 519 20.97 4.23 5.75
CA ILE A 519 19.96 5.28 5.94
C ILE A 519 20.63 6.48 6.63
N ASP A 520 20.52 7.66 6.01
CA ASP A 520 21.02 8.93 6.54
C ASP A 520 19.96 9.62 7.41
N ILE A 521 18.69 9.54 7.01
CA ILE A 521 17.54 10.09 7.74
C ILE A 521 16.41 9.07 7.74
N ILE A 522 15.86 8.78 8.91
CA ILE A 522 14.61 8.01 9.06
C ILE A 522 13.46 8.98 9.33
N ILE A 523 12.33 8.77 8.66
CA ILE A 523 11.14 9.62 8.72
C ILE A 523 9.94 8.75 9.11
N ASP A 524 9.18 9.20 10.09
CA ASP A 524 7.88 8.63 10.45
C ASP A 524 6.78 9.28 9.58
N GLY A 525 6.24 8.51 8.63
CA GLY A 525 5.25 8.95 7.64
C GLY A 525 3.79 8.79 8.06
N GLN A 526 3.50 8.50 9.34
CA GLN A 526 2.13 8.18 9.76
C GLN A 526 1.21 9.40 9.91
N ARG A 527 1.78 10.62 10.05
CA ARG A 527 1.04 11.87 10.26
C ARG A 527 0.83 12.60 8.91
N PRO A 528 -0.41 12.94 8.52
CA PRO A 528 -0.66 13.62 7.25
C PRO A 528 -0.12 15.07 7.21
N GLU A 529 -0.23 15.81 8.31
CA GLU A 529 0.02 17.27 8.34
C GLU A 529 1.47 17.64 8.71
N THR A 530 2.23 16.71 9.26
CA THR A 530 3.61 16.94 9.70
C THR A 530 4.42 15.64 9.63
N ILE A 531 5.73 15.75 9.76
CA ILE A 531 6.64 14.61 9.83
C ILE A 531 7.55 14.74 11.04
N LEU A 532 7.94 13.61 11.60
CA LEU A 532 9.06 13.53 12.54
C LEU A 532 10.17 12.71 11.92
N PHE A 533 11.40 13.16 12.11
CA PHE A 533 12.55 12.50 11.54
C PHE A 533 13.78 12.64 12.43
N MET A 534 14.74 11.74 12.25
CA MET A 534 16.05 11.83 12.88
C MET A 534 17.13 11.26 11.97
N LYS A 535 18.39 11.48 12.35
CA LYS A 535 19.50 10.87 11.63
C LYS A 535 19.52 9.36 11.80
N GLY A 536 19.91 8.64 10.76
CA GLY A 536 20.07 7.19 10.81
C GLY A 536 21.17 6.73 11.77
N GLU A 537 22.22 7.54 11.98
CA GLU A 537 23.23 7.25 13.02
C GLU A 537 22.62 7.26 14.42
N ASP A 538 21.73 8.22 14.70
CA ASP A 538 21.04 8.36 15.98
C ASP A 538 20.01 7.23 16.15
N LEU A 539 19.31 6.84 15.07
CA LEU A 539 18.45 5.65 15.06
C LEU A 539 19.23 4.40 15.48
N ARG A 540 20.32 4.06 14.78
CA ARG A 540 21.09 2.82 15.03
C ARG A 540 21.71 2.81 16.43
N ALA A 541 22.16 3.97 16.92
CA ALA A 541 22.64 4.13 18.29
C ALA A 541 21.52 3.93 19.32
N GLY A 542 20.35 4.54 19.11
CA GLY A 542 19.17 4.39 19.95
C GLY A 542 18.67 2.94 20.01
N LEU A 543 18.57 2.27 18.86
CA LEU A 543 18.23 0.84 18.76
C LEU A 543 19.24 -0.04 19.51
N THR A 544 20.54 0.24 19.40
CA THR A 544 21.58 -0.51 20.11
C THR A 544 21.49 -0.31 21.63
N ALA A 545 21.19 0.91 22.07
CA ALA A 545 20.95 1.20 23.48
C ALA A 545 19.69 0.49 23.99
N MET A 546 18.60 0.51 23.22
CA MET A 546 17.35 -0.20 23.51
C MET A 546 17.59 -1.71 23.59
N ALA A 547 18.34 -2.29 22.65
CA ALA A 547 18.64 -3.72 22.60
C ALA A 547 19.56 -4.22 23.74
N SER A 548 20.03 -3.34 24.62
CA SER A 548 20.76 -3.70 25.84
C SER A 548 20.02 -3.27 27.11
N ASN A 549 18.77 -2.83 26.97
CA ASN A 549 17.94 -2.27 28.04
C ASN A 549 16.51 -2.77 27.97
N VAL A 550 15.75 -2.54 29.04
CA VAL A 550 14.31 -2.82 29.02
C VAL A 550 13.60 -1.86 28.04
N PHE A 551 12.65 -2.40 27.27
CA PHE A 551 11.82 -1.62 26.37
C PHE A 551 10.44 -2.25 26.19
N ARG A 552 9.51 -1.47 25.64
CA ARG A 552 8.16 -1.92 25.35
C ARG A 552 7.76 -1.47 23.93
N PRO A 553 7.18 -2.35 23.10
CA PRO A 553 6.59 -1.96 21.83
C PRO A 553 5.30 -1.13 22.01
N ARG A 554 4.91 -0.39 20.98
CA ARG A 554 3.63 0.33 20.99
C ARG A 554 2.47 -0.66 20.80
N PRO A 555 1.55 -0.80 21.76
CA PRO A 555 0.36 -1.64 21.59
C PRO A 555 -0.66 -0.98 20.64
N TRP A 556 -1.53 -1.80 20.06
CA TRP A 556 -2.72 -1.31 19.36
C TRP A 556 -3.87 -2.30 19.51
N PHE A 557 -5.10 -1.79 19.34
CA PHE A 557 -6.31 -2.46 19.79
C PHE A 557 -7.30 -2.57 18.65
N GLU A 558 -7.98 -3.72 18.53
CA GLU A 558 -8.95 -3.96 17.45
C GLU A 558 -10.28 -4.50 18.00
N PRO A 559 -11.42 -4.00 17.47
CA PRO A 559 -12.71 -4.60 17.71
C PRO A 559 -12.83 -5.96 17.00
N GLY A 560 -13.71 -6.82 17.49
CA GLY A 560 -13.93 -8.13 16.88
C GLY A 560 -15.31 -8.70 17.15
N ALA A 561 -15.66 -9.75 16.41
CA ALA A 561 -16.98 -10.40 16.48
C ALA A 561 -17.30 -11.04 17.85
N TRP A 562 -16.29 -11.23 18.69
CA TRP A 562 -16.41 -11.82 20.02
C TRP A 562 -15.97 -10.85 21.13
N GLY A 563 -15.51 -9.66 20.77
CA GLY A 563 -14.81 -8.75 21.67
C GLY A 563 -15.65 -8.32 22.86
N GLY A 564 -14.95 -8.02 23.94
CA GLY A 564 -15.52 -7.64 25.22
C GLY A 564 -15.32 -6.17 25.58
N SER A 565 -15.53 -5.86 26.87
CA SER A 565 -15.40 -4.50 27.40
C SER A 565 -14.25 -4.32 28.40
N TRP A 566 -13.56 -5.38 28.83
CA TRP A 566 -12.53 -5.27 29.88
C TRP A 566 -11.46 -4.25 29.51
N MET A 567 -10.91 -4.32 28.29
CA MET A 567 -9.82 -3.42 27.87
C MET A 567 -10.26 -1.95 27.83
N LYS A 568 -11.43 -1.65 27.26
CA LYS A 568 -11.94 -0.28 27.16
C LYS A 568 -12.36 0.31 28.52
N ASP A 569 -12.65 -0.54 29.49
CA ASP A 569 -13.08 -0.14 30.83
C ASP A 569 -11.90 0.01 31.81
N HIS A 570 -10.79 -0.69 31.58
CA HIS A 570 -9.65 -0.74 32.50
C HIS A 570 -8.35 -0.11 31.98
N LEU A 571 -8.16 0.03 30.66
CA LEU A 571 -6.93 0.57 30.08
C LEU A 571 -7.07 2.05 29.70
N GLU A 572 -6.22 2.89 30.28
CA GLU A 572 -6.13 4.31 29.95
C GLU A 572 -5.53 4.54 28.55
N GLY A 573 -5.91 5.63 27.88
CA GLY A 573 -5.40 5.97 26.54
C GLY A 573 -5.98 5.14 25.39
N VAL A 574 -6.82 4.15 25.69
CA VAL A 574 -7.60 3.38 24.72
C VAL A 574 -8.92 4.10 24.42
N ASN A 575 -9.40 4.03 23.17
CA ASN A 575 -10.68 4.64 22.82
C ASN A 575 -11.84 3.85 23.45
N SER A 576 -12.45 4.40 24.51
CA SER A 576 -13.57 3.78 25.21
C SER A 576 -14.94 3.93 24.52
N ASN A 577 -15.02 4.72 23.44
CA ASN A 577 -16.25 4.93 22.67
C ASN A 577 -16.54 3.82 21.66
N VAL A 578 -15.57 2.93 21.38
CA VAL A 578 -15.79 1.76 20.53
C VAL A 578 -16.82 0.81 21.18
N GLU A 579 -17.53 0.03 20.37
CA GLU A 579 -18.51 -0.94 20.87
C GLU A 579 -17.85 -1.99 21.77
N ASN A 580 -16.79 -2.62 21.26
CA ASN A 580 -15.99 -3.62 21.97
C ASN A 580 -14.52 -3.56 21.55
N LEU A 581 -13.67 -4.25 22.30
CA LEU A 581 -12.31 -4.60 21.89
C LEU A 581 -12.13 -6.09 22.04
N ALA A 582 -11.62 -6.74 21.01
CA ALA A 582 -11.33 -8.17 21.03
C ALA A 582 -9.83 -8.42 21.29
N TRP A 583 -8.97 -7.65 20.62
CA TRP A 583 -7.53 -7.85 20.64
C TRP A 583 -6.77 -6.64 21.21
N SER A 584 -5.71 -6.90 21.98
CA SER A 584 -4.59 -5.97 22.13
C SER A 584 -3.28 -6.61 21.71
N PHE A 585 -2.71 -6.08 20.63
CA PHE A 585 -1.42 -6.47 20.11
C PHE A 585 -0.30 -5.89 21.00
N GLU A 586 -0.12 -6.44 22.21
CA GLU A 586 0.86 -5.97 23.20
C GLU A 586 2.30 -6.21 22.77
N LEU A 587 2.61 -7.38 22.21
CA LEU A 587 3.91 -7.74 21.66
C LEU A 587 3.73 -8.72 20.50
N MET A 588 3.32 -8.21 19.36
CA MET A 588 3.27 -8.87 18.06
C MET A 588 4.19 -8.14 17.06
N VAL A 589 5.47 -8.56 17.02
CA VAL A 589 6.56 -7.87 16.29
C VAL A 589 6.24 -7.52 14.84
N LEU A 590 5.55 -8.42 14.12
CA LEU A 590 5.18 -8.15 12.74
C LEU A 590 4.14 -7.03 12.59
N GLU A 591 3.47 -6.57 13.63
CA GLU A 591 2.45 -5.52 13.55
C GLU A 591 2.81 -4.28 14.40
N ASN A 592 3.64 -4.42 15.44
CA ASN A 592 4.00 -3.32 16.31
C ASN A 592 5.11 -2.41 15.77
N GLY A 593 5.09 -1.17 16.25
CA GLY A 593 6.23 -0.26 16.20
C GLY A 593 6.94 -0.12 17.55
N LEU A 594 8.07 0.60 17.52
CA LEU A 594 8.85 1.03 18.65
C LEU A 594 8.89 2.55 18.65
N LEU A 595 8.57 3.17 19.79
CA LEU A 595 8.63 4.62 19.93
C LEU A 595 9.96 5.04 20.54
N LEU A 596 10.57 6.02 19.90
CA LEU A 596 11.80 6.67 20.35
C LEU A 596 11.46 8.09 20.75
N GLU A 597 11.97 8.54 21.89
CA GLU A 597 11.68 9.85 22.46
C GLU A 597 12.93 10.72 22.55
N SER A 598 12.79 11.99 22.16
CA SER A 598 13.80 13.02 22.32
C SER A 598 13.13 14.40 22.46
N ASP A 599 13.41 15.09 23.56
CA ASP A 599 12.86 16.42 23.88
C ASP A 599 11.30 16.47 23.84
N GLY A 600 10.67 15.39 24.27
CA GLY A 600 9.23 15.17 24.30
C GLY A 600 8.64 14.70 22.96
N PHE A 601 9.37 14.78 21.85
CA PHE A 601 8.89 14.29 20.55
C PHE A 601 9.01 12.77 20.44
N ILE A 602 8.02 12.13 19.82
CA ILE A 602 7.99 10.68 19.64
C ILE A 602 7.96 10.28 18.16
N LEU A 603 8.94 9.48 17.78
CA LEU A 603 9.12 8.94 16.43
C LEU A 603 8.97 7.43 16.48
N GLU A 604 8.14 6.89 15.58
CA GLU A 604 7.93 5.46 15.46
C GLU A 604 8.71 4.83 14.30
N VAL A 605 9.28 3.65 14.55
CA VAL A 605 9.78 2.73 13.52
C VAL A 605 9.16 1.36 13.74
N SER A 606 9.00 0.54 12.70
CA SER A 606 8.51 -0.83 12.89
C SER A 606 9.43 -1.62 13.84
N PHE A 607 8.88 -2.55 14.63
CA PHE A 607 9.68 -3.41 15.51
C PHE A 607 10.78 -4.15 14.76
N ASP A 608 10.50 -4.68 13.57
CA ASP A 608 11.47 -5.38 12.72
C ASP A 608 12.81 -4.62 12.57
N THR A 609 12.80 -3.29 12.62
CA THR A 609 13.98 -2.43 12.53
C THR A 609 15.01 -2.70 13.64
N ILE A 610 14.58 -2.96 14.89
CA ILE A 610 15.53 -3.33 15.97
C ILE A 610 16.07 -4.74 15.76
N MET A 611 15.26 -5.64 15.20
CA MET A 611 15.69 -7.02 14.93
C MET A 611 16.76 -7.03 13.83
N PHE A 612 16.58 -6.27 12.75
CA PHE A 612 17.59 -6.11 11.69
C PHE A 612 18.92 -5.57 12.23
N ASN A 613 18.87 -4.62 13.18
CA ASN A 613 20.07 -3.99 13.72
C ASN A 613 20.73 -4.81 14.85
N ASN A 614 19.95 -5.49 15.69
CA ASN A 614 20.42 -5.99 16.99
C ASN A 614 19.84 -7.34 17.43
N TYR A 615 19.30 -8.18 16.54
CA TYR A 615 18.67 -9.45 16.96
C TYR A 615 19.53 -10.31 17.90
N LYS A 616 20.86 -10.34 17.71
CA LYS A 616 21.77 -11.09 18.60
C LYS A 616 21.77 -10.57 20.04
N ASN A 617 21.74 -9.26 20.21
CA ASN A 617 21.70 -8.64 21.55
C ASN A 617 20.36 -8.91 22.24
N ILE A 618 19.29 -8.96 21.45
CA ILE A 618 17.93 -9.22 21.94
C ILE A 618 17.78 -10.69 22.33
N LEU A 619 18.02 -11.60 21.39
CA LEU A 619 17.66 -13.01 21.47
C LEU A 619 18.68 -13.87 22.22
N GLY A 620 19.96 -13.47 22.25
CA GLY A 620 21.04 -14.23 22.90
C GLY A 620 21.18 -15.64 22.34
N ASP A 621 21.02 -16.66 23.19
CA ASP A 621 21.23 -18.07 22.86
C ASP A 621 20.41 -18.55 21.65
N CYS A 622 19.20 -18.02 21.46
CA CYS A 622 18.30 -18.44 20.38
C CYS A 622 18.43 -17.60 19.09
N ALA A 623 19.38 -16.65 19.05
CA ALA A 623 19.52 -15.70 17.94
C ALA A 623 19.72 -16.36 16.58
N GLU A 624 20.46 -17.46 16.50
CA GLU A 624 20.72 -18.15 15.24
C GLU A 624 19.52 -18.97 14.75
N THR A 625 18.64 -19.39 15.67
CA THR A 625 17.40 -20.14 15.35
C THR A 625 16.35 -19.22 14.74
N PHE A 626 16.15 -18.05 15.33
CA PHE A 626 15.05 -17.15 14.94
C PHE A 626 15.48 -15.96 14.08
N LYS A 627 16.77 -15.60 14.08
CA LYS A 627 17.29 -14.47 13.28
C LYS A 627 16.50 -13.18 13.54
N HIS A 628 15.78 -12.68 12.54
CA HIS A 628 15.01 -11.44 12.64
C HIS A 628 13.58 -11.68 13.13
N ASP A 629 13.13 -12.93 13.24
CA ASP A 629 11.86 -13.27 13.86
C ASP A 629 12.00 -13.18 15.38
N PHE A 630 11.14 -12.41 16.03
CA PHE A 630 11.05 -12.44 17.48
C PHE A 630 10.16 -13.62 17.91
N PRO A 631 10.60 -14.50 18.83
CA PRO A 631 9.99 -15.81 18.97
C PRO A 631 8.69 -15.86 19.77
N ILE A 632 8.52 -14.97 20.76
CA ILE A 632 7.41 -15.01 21.72
C ILE A 632 6.54 -13.77 21.55
N ARG A 633 5.22 -13.94 21.53
CA ARG A 633 4.25 -12.86 21.53
C ARG A 633 3.37 -12.91 22.77
N PHE A 634 2.98 -11.72 23.22
CA PHE A 634 1.97 -11.48 24.25
C PHE A 634 0.83 -10.72 23.58
N ASP A 635 -0.40 -11.20 23.71
CA ASP A 635 -1.60 -10.62 23.11
C ASP A 635 -2.74 -10.71 24.13
N PHE A 636 -3.64 -9.73 24.13
CA PHE A 636 -4.85 -9.82 24.94
C PHE A 636 -6.02 -10.29 24.11
N LEU A 637 -6.75 -11.27 24.66
CA LEU A 637 -8.03 -11.72 24.12
C LEU A 637 -9.11 -11.40 25.15
N ASP A 638 -9.88 -10.36 24.87
CA ASP A 638 -10.96 -9.88 25.73
C ASP A 638 -12.32 -10.46 25.32
N THR A 639 -12.83 -11.37 26.14
CA THR A 639 -14.16 -11.97 25.98
C THR A 639 -15.13 -11.54 27.09
N PHE A 640 -14.78 -10.55 27.91
CA PHE A 640 -15.65 -10.04 28.98
C PHE A 640 -16.92 -9.43 28.41
N ASP A 641 -18.09 -9.95 28.83
CA ASP A 641 -19.38 -9.52 28.30
C ASP A 641 -19.53 -9.71 26.77
N GLY A 642 -18.59 -10.44 26.17
CA GLY A 642 -18.55 -10.81 24.77
C GLY A 642 -18.98 -12.26 24.56
N GLY A 643 -18.36 -12.93 23.59
CA GLY A 643 -18.65 -14.33 23.28
C GLY A 643 -17.41 -15.22 23.31
N ASN A 644 -17.63 -16.53 23.24
CA ASN A 644 -16.55 -17.52 23.12
C ASN A 644 -15.63 -17.21 21.93
N LEU A 645 -14.34 -17.56 21.99
CA LEU A 645 -13.53 -17.66 20.77
C LEU A 645 -14.01 -18.82 19.89
N SER A 646 -13.58 -18.83 18.62
CA SER A 646 -13.85 -19.96 17.72
C SER A 646 -13.20 -21.24 18.23
N ILE A 647 -13.89 -22.38 18.08
CA ILE A 647 -13.29 -23.70 18.23
C ILE A 647 -12.26 -23.88 17.11
N GLN A 648 -11.00 -24.07 17.48
CA GLN A 648 -9.88 -23.98 16.55
C GLN A 648 -8.70 -24.87 16.94
N CYS A 649 -7.76 -25.03 16.00
CA CYS A 649 -6.44 -25.57 16.26
C CYS A 649 -5.37 -24.85 15.41
N HIS A 650 -4.10 -25.05 15.76
CA HIS A 650 -2.95 -24.52 15.02
C HIS A 650 -2.24 -25.60 14.22
N PRO A 651 -1.58 -25.25 13.09
CA PRO A 651 -0.89 -26.21 12.25
C PRO A 651 0.27 -26.89 12.96
N SER A 652 0.61 -28.11 12.54
CA SER A 652 1.87 -28.74 12.93
C SER A 652 3.08 -28.00 12.31
N PRO A 653 4.29 -28.10 12.90
CA PRO A 653 5.51 -27.53 12.32
C PRO A 653 5.79 -28.00 10.89
N GLN A 654 5.43 -29.25 10.56
CA GLN A 654 5.58 -29.77 9.20
C GLN A 654 4.57 -29.11 8.24
N TYR A 655 3.31 -29.01 8.64
CA TYR A 655 2.24 -28.44 7.81
C TYR A 655 2.51 -26.96 7.50
N ILE A 656 2.82 -26.15 8.52
CA ILE A 656 3.01 -24.70 8.34
C ILE A 656 4.18 -24.38 7.40
N LYS A 657 5.25 -25.19 7.46
CA LYS A 657 6.42 -25.07 6.60
C LYS A 657 6.13 -25.46 5.16
N GLN A 658 5.42 -26.56 4.93
CA GLN A 658 5.12 -27.07 3.60
C GLN A 658 4.12 -26.17 2.86
N GLU A 659 3.03 -25.82 3.54
CA GLU A 659 1.91 -25.08 2.96
C GLU A 659 2.20 -23.58 2.86
N PHE A 660 2.76 -22.98 3.90
CA PHE A 660 2.88 -21.51 3.99
C PHE A 660 4.31 -20.99 3.96
N GLY A 661 5.32 -21.87 4.04
CA GLY A 661 6.73 -21.47 4.02
C GLY A 661 7.22 -20.82 5.32
N MET A 662 6.47 -20.98 6.43
CA MET A 662 6.85 -20.41 7.72
C MET A 662 7.97 -21.22 8.40
N PRO A 663 8.89 -20.56 9.13
CA PRO A 663 10.03 -21.22 9.76
C PRO A 663 9.66 -22.04 11.01
N PHE A 664 8.62 -21.64 11.74
CA PHE A 664 8.11 -22.33 12.93
C PHE A 664 6.59 -22.16 13.04
N THR A 665 5.95 -22.96 13.90
CA THR A 665 4.47 -22.97 14.04
C THR A 665 3.97 -22.12 15.19
N GLN A 666 2.65 -21.98 15.26
CA GLN A 666 1.93 -21.40 16.39
C GLN A 666 1.71 -22.46 17.48
N ASP A 667 2.41 -22.28 18.59
CA ASP A 667 2.11 -22.88 19.89
C ASP A 667 1.67 -21.77 20.84
N GLU A 668 0.67 -22.01 21.69
CA GLU A 668 0.16 -20.99 22.60
C GLU A 668 -0.17 -21.50 24.00
N THR A 669 -0.48 -20.54 24.87
CA THR A 669 -1.02 -20.76 26.21
C THR A 669 -2.02 -19.67 26.53
N TYR A 670 -3.04 -19.98 27.33
CA TYR A 670 -3.93 -18.99 27.92
C TYR A 670 -3.56 -18.80 29.37
N TYR A 671 -2.95 -17.65 29.68
CA TYR A 671 -2.82 -17.17 31.04
C TYR A 671 -4.04 -16.31 31.36
N ILE A 672 -4.83 -16.70 32.34
CA ILE A 672 -6.06 -15.97 32.69
C ILE A 672 -5.67 -14.73 33.51
N LEU A 673 -5.56 -13.57 32.85
CA LEU A 673 -5.21 -12.32 33.52
C LEU A 673 -6.31 -11.89 34.48
N ASP A 674 -7.56 -12.01 34.04
CA ASP A 674 -8.76 -11.73 34.80
C ASP A 674 -9.93 -12.56 34.25
N CYS A 675 -10.96 -12.82 35.06
CA CYS A 675 -12.14 -13.57 34.63
C CYS A 675 -13.34 -13.35 35.58
N LYS A 676 -14.54 -13.67 35.11
CA LYS A 676 -15.72 -13.81 36.00
C LYS A 676 -15.80 -15.22 36.59
N ASP A 677 -16.61 -15.38 37.63
CA ASP A 677 -16.78 -16.64 38.36
C ASP A 677 -17.27 -17.82 37.49
N ASP A 678 -17.90 -17.55 36.34
CA ASP A 678 -18.45 -18.55 35.41
C ASP A 678 -17.59 -18.76 34.16
N ALA A 679 -16.36 -18.24 34.14
CA ALA A 679 -15.48 -18.34 33.00
C ALA A 679 -14.96 -19.77 32.79
N GLU A 680 -14.92 -20.21 31.53
CA GLU A 680 -14.47 -21.54 31.14
C GLU A 680 -13.46 -21.48 29.99
N VAL A 681 -12.64 -22.53 29.84
CA VAL A 681 -11.80 -22.78 28.66
C VAL A 681 -12.16 -24.14 28.06
N TYR A 682 -12.42 -24.14 26.75
CA TYR A 682 -12.59 -25.36 25.95
C TYR A 682 -11.20 -25.89 25.58
N LEU A 683 -10.90 -27.14 25.94
CA LEU A 683 -9.55 -27.69 25.76
C LEU A 683 -9.58 -29.20 25.57
N GLY A 684 -9.10 -29.69 24.44
CA GLY A 684 -8.99 -31.12 24.14
C GLY A 684 -10.33 -31.83 23.95
N PHE A 685 -10.28 -33.05 23.44
CA PHE A 685 -11.48 -33.84 23.15
C PHE A 685 -11.97 -34.62 24.38
N LYS A 686 -13.25 -34.98 24.39
CA LYS A 686 -13.77 -36.01 25.29
C LYS A 686 -13.26 -37.39 24.87
N ASP A 687 -13.29 -38.36 25.78
CA ASP A 687 -12.91 -39.74 25.47
C ASP A 687 -13.86 -40.37 24.44
N GLY A 688 -13.28 -41.10 23.49
CA GLY A 688 -14.03 -41.84 22.46
C GLY A 688 -14.61 -40.98 21.33
N VAL A 689 -14.15 -39.74 21.14
CA VAL A 689 -14.52 -38.92 19.99
C VAL A 689 -13.89 -39.50 18.71
N GLU A 690 -14.76 -39.90 17.77
CA GLU A 690 -14.34 -40.41 16.48
C GLU A 690 -14.11 -39.26 15.48
N PRO A 691 -12.94 -39.18 14.80
CA PRO A 691 -12.63 -38.07 13.89
C PRO A 691 -13.67 -37.83 12.79
N LEU A 692 -14.20 -38.90 12.20
CA LEU A 692 -15.20 -38.80 11.12
C LEU A 692 -16.55 -38.28 11.61
N ASP A 693 -16.97 -38.63 12.83
CA ASP A 693 -18.22 -38.13 13.43
C ASP A 693 -18.11 -36.62 13.72
N PHE A 694 -16.97 -36.20 14.28
CA PHE A 694 -16.70 -34.78 14.51
C PHE A 694 -16.64 -33.96 13.22
N GLU A 695 -15.92 -34.44 12.20
CA GLU A 695 -15.84 -33.79 10.89
C GLU A 695 -17.22 -33.65 10.23
N GLN A 696 -18.03 -34.71 10.25
CA GLN A 696 -19.38 -34.69 9.71
C GLN A 696 -20.27 -33.70 10.47
N ALA A 697 -20.15 -33.63 11.80
CA ALA A 697 -20.91 -32.68 12.60
C ALA A 697 -20.54 -31.21 12.29
N LEU A 698 -19.25 -30.91 12.09
CA LEU A 698 -18.78 -29.59 11.68
C LEU A 698 -19.31 -29.21 10.29
N LYS A 699 -19.18 -30.11 9.31
CA LYS A 699 -19.68 -29.88 7.93
C LYS A 699 -21.19 -29.72 7.90
N TYR A 700 -21.92 -30.54 8.65
CA TYR A 700 -23.37 -30.42 8.79
C TYR A 700 -23.77 -29.08 9.41
N SER A 701 -23.07 -28.64 10.47
CA SER A 701 -23.29 -27.35 11.11
C SER A 701 -23.11 -26.19 10.12
N GLN A 702 -22.00 -26.20 9.36
CA GLN A 702 -21.73 -25.19 8.34
C GLN A 702 -22.79 -25.18 7.22
N GLU A 703 -23.10 -26.35 6.64
CA GLU A 703 -24.01 -26.47 5.51
C GLU A 703 -25.46 -26.14 5.84
N LYS A 704 -25.91 -26.50 7.05
CA LYS A 704 -27.30 -26.31 7.49
C LYS A 704 -27.52 -25.09 8.36
N SER A 705 -26.45 -24.40 8.76
CA SER A 705 -26.50 -23.31 9.74
C SER A 705 -27.20 -23.76 11.02
N ILE A 706 -26.84 -24.97 11.50
CA ILE A 706 -27.32 -25.54 12.76
C ILE A 706 -26.17 -25.54 13.75
N GLU A 707 -26.41 -25.11 14.98
CA GLU A 707 -25.36 -25.06 16.00
C GLU A 707 -24.77 -26.44 16.26
N LEU A 708 -23.46 -26.47 16.43
CA LEU A 708 -22.73 -27.66 16.88
C LEU A 708 -22.93 -27.82 18.39
N ASP A 709 -23.31 -29.01 18.82
CA ASP A 709 -23.23 -29.42 20.23
C ASP A 709 -21.75 -29.63 20.59
N VAL A 710 -21.05 -28.54 20.90
CA VAL A 710 -19.61 -28.53 21.22
C VAL A 710 -19.31 -29.42 22.43
N ASP A 711 -20.19 -29.40 23.43
CA ASP A 711 -20.04 -30.15 24.68
C ASP A 711 -20.11 -31.66 24.45
N ARG A 712 -20.64 -32.14 23.32
CA ARG A 712 -20.53 -33.56 22.95
C ARG A 712 -19.09 -33.98 22.65
N TYR A 713 -18.27 -33.08 22.11
CA TYR A 713 -16.96 -33.41 21.55
C TYR A 713 -15.79 -32.89 22.38
N ILE A 714 -15.91 -31.72 22.99
CA ILE A 714 -14.78 -30.98 23.56
C ILE A 714 -14.98 -30.88 25.08
N GLN A 715 -13.88 -30.96 25.83
CA GLN A 715 -13.91 -30.78 27.29
C GLN A 715 -13.92 -29.29 27.65
N LYS A 716 -14.51 -28.96 28.80
CA LYS A 716 -14.52 -27.61 29.39
C LYS A 716 -13.92 -27.67 30.78
N PHE A 717 -13.13 -26.66 31.11
CA PHE A 717 -12.50 -26.50 32.41
C PHE A 717 -12.81 -25.11 32.95
N GLU A 718 -13.12 -25.03 34.25
CA GLU A 718 -13.27 -23.76 34.94
C GLU A 718 -11.97 -22.96 34.86
N ALA A 719 -12.07 -21.66 34.60
CA ALA A 719 -10.93 -20.76 34.50
C ALA A 719 -10.90 -19.86 35.74
N ASN A 720 -9.76 -19.83 36.43
CA ASN A 720 -9.52 -18.91 37.54
C ASN A 720 -8.42 -17.92 37.17
N LYS A 721 -8.48 -16.73 37.79
CA LYS A 721 -7.42 -15.74 37.69
C LYS A 721 -6.07 -16.38 38.01
N HIS A 722 -5.10 -16.16 37.12
CA HIS A 722 -3.73 -16.65 37.15
C HIS A 722 -3.53 -18.14 36.84
N ASP A 723 -4.55 -18.84 36.34
CA ASP A 723 -4.40 -20.18 35.73
C ASP A 723 -3.64 -20.11 34.39
N LEU A 724 -2.96 -21.21 34.03
CA LEU A 724 -2.24 -21.34 32.76
C LEU A 724 -2.66 -22.64 32.04
N PHE A 725 -3.38 -22.48 30.93
CA PHE A 725 -3.75 -23.55 30.01
C PHE A 725 -2.74 -23.65 28.87
N LEU A 726 -2.35 -24.87 28.51
CA LEU A 726 -1.29 -25.15 27.54
C LEU A 726 -1.90 -25.64 26.23
N ILE A 727 -1.55 -24.99 25.13
CA ILE A 727 -2.12 -25.24 23.81
C ILE A 727 -0.97 -25.46 22.81
N PRO A 728 -0.26 -26.61 22.91
CA PRO A 728 0.64 -27.01 21.83
C PRO A 728 -0.14 -27.20 20.53
N HIS A 729 0.50 -26.96 19.38
CA HIS A 729 -0.10 -27.04 18.05
C HIS A 729 -0.90 -28.33 17.84
N GLY A 730 -2.01 -28.25 17.10
CA GLY A 730 -2.95 -29.35 16.92
C GLY A 730 -3.91 -29.60 18.10
N THR A 731 -3.83 -28.83 19.20
CA THR A 731 -4.84 -28.94 20.29
C THR A 731 -6.14 -28.28 19.82
N ILE A 732 -7.27 -28.97 19.96
CA ILE A 732 -8.59 -28.35 19.80
C ILE A 732 -8.88 -27.49 21.03
N HIS A 733 -9.21 -26.22 20.85
CA HIS A 733 -9.40 -25.30 21.97
C HIS A 733 -10.27 -24.09 21.60
N ALA A 734 -10.74 -23.37 22.62
CA ALA A 734 -11.26 -22.01 22.56
C ALA A 734 -11.31 -21.40 23.97
N SER A 735 -11.05 -20.10 24.10
CA SER A 735 -11.42 -19.37 25.33
C SER A 735 -12.95 -19.19 25.36
N GLY A 736 -13.58 -19.52 26.48
CA GLY A 736 -15.00 -19.22 26.71
C GLY A 736 -15.22 -17.74 26.98
N SER A 737 -16.48 -17.31 27.00
CA SER A 737 -16.85 -15.96 27.41
C SER A 737 -16.37 -15.62 28.82
N ASN A 738 -16.27 -14.32 29.12
CA ASN A 738 -15.92 -13.78 30.44
C ASN A 738 -14.46 -14.02 30.90
N ASN A 739 -13.55 -14.28 29.96
CA ASN A 739 -12.11 -14.30 30.20
C ASN A 739 -11.42 -13.05 29.63
N MET A 740 -10.44 -12.54 30.37
CA MET A 740 -9.38 -11.66 29.88
C MET A 740 -8.12 -12.50 29.82
N VAL A 741 -7.78 -12.96 28.61
CA VAL A 741 -6.65 -13.87 28.41
C VAL A 741 -5.42 -13.07 28.02
N LEU A 742 -4.33 -13.27 28.75
CA LEU A 742 -2.99 -13.03 28.24
C LEU A 742 -2.56 -14.27 27.44
N GLU A 743 -2.61 -14.17 26.12
CA GLU A 743 -2.11 -15.21 25.25
C GLU A 743 -0.58 -15.10 25.18
N ILE A 744 0.11 -16.08 25.76
CA ILE A 744 1.56 -16.22 25.58
C ILE A 744 1.77 -17.29 24.53
N SER A 745 2.26 -16.89 23.36
CA SER A 745 2.37 -17.78 22.21
C SER A 745 3.64 -17.53 21.40
N SER A 746 3.95 -18.43 20.49
CA SER A 746 4.96 -18.18 19.46
C SER A 746 4.45 -17.16 18.43
N ALA A 747 5.36 -16.45 17.78
CA ALA A 747 4.99 -15.31 16.92
C ALA A 747 4.09 -15.57 15.69
N PRO A 748 4.07 -16.72 14.99
CA PRO A 748 3.09 -16.98 13.93
C PRO A 748 1.67 -16.84 14.49
N TYR A 749 0.87 -15.92 13.95
CA TYR A 749 -0.39 -15.51 14.60
C TYR A 749 -1.64 -15.57 13.71
N ILE A 750 -1.47 -15.55 12.38
CA ILE A 750 -2.63 -15.64 11.46
C ILE A 750 -3.07 -17.09 11.20
N PHE A 751 -2.33 -18.08 11.71
CA PHE A 751 -2.49 -19.50 11.37
C PHE A 751 -3.44 -20.21 12.33
N THR A 752 -4.68 -19.75 12.33
CA THR A 752 -5.76 -20.30 13.16
C THR A 752 -6.79 -21.02 12.29
N PHE A 753 -6.84 -22.35 12.39
CA PHE A 753 -7.83 -23.15 11.66
C PHE A 753 -9.12 -23.22 12.47
N LYS A 754 -9.97 -22.21 12.27
CA LYS A 754 -11.31 -22.17 12.85
C LYS A 754 -12.14 -23.31 12.30
N MET A 755 -12.62 -24.20 13.15
CA MET A 755 -13.45 -25.34 12.77
C MET A 755 -14.92 -25.04 13.02
N TYR A 756 -15.24 -24.29 14.08
CA TYR A 756 -16.58 -23.82 14.39
C TYR A 756 -16.54 -22.45 15.07
N ASP A 757 -17.45 -21.55 14.70
CA ASP A 757 -17.46 -20.15 15.18
C ASP A 757 -18.83 -19.70 15.68
N TRP A 758 -19.61 -20.64 16.23
CA TRP A 758 -20.92 -20.39 16.86
C TRP A 758 -21.95 -19.74 15.91
N LEU A 759 -21.80 -20.01 14.60
CA LEU A 759 -22.60 -19.42 13.51
C LEU A 759 -22.62 -17.88 13.51
N ARG A 760 -21.62 -17.24 14.11
CA ARG A 760 -21.54 -15.79 14.22
C ARG A 760 -21.17 -15.13 12.90
N LEU A 761 -21.62 -13.89 12.78
CA LEU A 761 -21.27 -13.00 11.69
C LEU A 761 -20.07 -12.13 12.09
N ASP A 762 -19.27 -11.72 11.12
CA ASP A 762 -18.27 -10.67 11.28
C ASP A 762 -18.93 -9.29 11.41
N LEU A 763 -18.09 -8.26 11.64
CA LEU A 763 -18.55 -6.87 11.79
C LEU A 763 -19.20 -6.31 10.52
N ASP A 764 -19.03 -6.97 9.36
CA ASP A 764 -19.69 -6.64 8.10
C ASP A 764 -20.98 -7.46 7.88
N GLY A 765 -21.41 -8.26 8.85
CA GLY A 765 -22.62 -9.08 8.79
C GLY A 765 -22.48 -10.34 7.93
N LYS A 766 -21.26 -10.82 7.66
CA LYS A 766 -21.00 -12.04 6.87
C LYS A 766 -20.51 -13.19 7.75
N PRO A 767 -20.79 -14.45 7.43
CA PRO A 767 -20.19 -15.58 8.13
C PRO A 767 -18.66 -15.51 8.09
N ARG A 768 -18.02 -15.75 9.22
CA ARG A 768 -16.55 -15.78 9.29
C ARG A 768 -16.01 -17.00 8.54
N PRO A 769 -14.86 -16.89 7.85
CA PRO A 769 -14.26 -18.04 7.17
C PRO A 769 -13.89 -19.15 8.17
N ILE A 770 -14.25 -20.39 7.85
CA ILE A 770 -13.87 -21.58 8.59
C ILE A 770 -13.04 -22.53 7.71
N ASN A 771 -12.18 -23.31 8.35
CA ASN A 771 -11.14 -24.12 7.74
C ASN A 771 -11.20 -25.57 8.28
N ILE A 772 -12.36 -26.22 8.14
CA ILE A 772 -12.60 -27.57 8.68
C ILE A 772 -11.54 -28.55 8.16
N ASP A 773 -11.30 -28.63 6.86
CA ASP A 773 -10.38 -29.62 6.29
C ASP A 773 -8.93 -29.40 6.76
N ARG A 774 -8.46 -28.15 6.84
CA ARG A 774 -7.12 -27.83 7.38
C ARG A 774 -7.03 -28.14 8.87
N GLY A 775 -8.10 -27.85 9.62
CA GLY A 775 -8.23 -28.20 11.03
C GLY A 775 -8.14 -29.72 11.23
N MET A 776 -8.92 -30.50 10.49
CA MET A 776 -8.89 -31.96 10.54
C MET A 776 -7.53 -32.55 10.14
N ALA A 777 -6.79 -31.90 9.23
CA ALA A 777 -5.44 -32.31 8.85
C ALA A 777 -4.38 -32.07 9.94
N ASN A 778 -4.68 -31.26 10.96
CA ASN A 778 -3.70 -30.84 11.98
C ASN A 778 -4.12 -31.16 13.42
N VAL A 779 -5.42 -31.33 13.68
CA VAL A 779 -5.92 -31.57 15.03
C VAL A 779 -5.50 -32.94 15.55
N ASN A 780 -5.05 -32.99 16.80
CA ASN A 780 -4.56 -34.20 17.46
C ASN A 780 -5.63 -34.77 18.39
N PHE A 781 -6.33 -35.81 17.91
CA PHE A 781 -7.38 -36.50 18.68
C PHE A 781 -6.88 -37.25 19.92
N ASN A 782 -5.56 -37.49 20.06
CA ASN A 782 -5.01 -38.14 21.25
C ASN A 782 -4.94 -37.22 22.47
N ARG A 783 -5.23 -35.91 22.31
CA ARG A 783 -5.38 -34.97 23.42
C ARG A 783 -6.80 -35.05 23.96
N SER A 784 -7.12 -36.16 24.60
CA SER A 784 -8.48 -36.51 25.03
C SER A 784 -8.56 -37.04 26.45
N GLY A 785 -9.73 -36.89 27.07
CA GLY A 785 -10.01 -37.40 28.41
C GLY A 785 -9.00 -36.91 29.45
N ASP A 786 -8.59 -37.81 30.34
CA ASP A 786 -7.66 -37.55 31.45
C ASP A 786 -6.29 -36.98 31.03
N THR A 787 -5.85 -37.17 29.79
CA THR A 787 -4.54 -36.65 29.36
C THR A 787 -4.54 -35.13 29.27
N VAL A 788 -5.71 -34.52 29.04
CA VAL A 788 -5.86 -33.07 28.94
C VAL A 788 -5.51 -32.40 30.27
N GLU A 789 -6.14 -32.79 31.37
CA GLU A 789 -5.85 -32.21 32.69
C GLU A 789 -4.41 -32.50 33.19
N LYS A 790 -3.82 -33.61 32.71
CA LYS A 790 -2.46 -34.02 33.09
C LYS A 790 -1.36 -33.27 32.31
N GLU A 791 -1.58 -33.02 31.02
CA GLU A 791 -0.54 -32.51 30.13
C GLU A 791 -0.81 -31.09 29.62
N LEU A 792 -2.07 -30.64 29.63
CA LEU A 792 -2.49 -29.36 29.02
C LEU A 792 -2.95 -28.32 30.03
N ILE A 793 -2.94 -28.62 31.33
CA ILE A 793 -3.19 -27.64 32.40
C ILE A 793 -1.93 -27.57 33.26
N SER A 794 -1.32 -26.39 33.34
CA SER A 794 -0.09 -26.22 34.10
C SER A 794 -0.34 -26.37 35.59
N LYS A 795 0.61 -27.00 36.30
CA LYS A 795 0.56 -27.19 37.75
C LYS A 795 1.71 -26.42 38.38
N PRO A 796 1.49 -25.17 38.82
CA PRO A 796 2.55 -24.32 39.32
C PRO A 796 3.19 -24.90 40.59
N TYR A 797 4.49 -24.72 40.75
CA TYR A 797 5.19 -25.06 41.99
C TYR A 797 6.33 -24.09 42.29
N VAL A 798 6.55 -23.83 43.58
CA VAL A 798 7.61 -22.93 44.05
C VAL A 798 8.98 -23.56 43.78
N ILE A 799 9.84 -22.81 43.09
CA ILE A 799 11.24 -23.20 42.85
C ILE A 799 12.22 -22.40 43.70
N GLU A 800 11.82 -21.22 44.17
CA GLU A 800 12.63 -20.37 45.02
C GLU A 800 11.74 -19.52 45.93
N GLN A 801 12.14 -19.38 47.19
CA GLN A 801 11.45 -18.55 48.17
C GLN A 801 12.45 -17.75 48.99
N HIS A 802 12.25 -16.43 49.03
CA HIS A 802 13.04 -15.47 49.77
C HIS A 802 12.10 -14.54 50.56
N ASP A 803 12.64 -13.74 51.49
CA ASP A 803 11.83 -12.80 52.29
C ASP A 803 11.17 -11.70 51.41
N SER A 804 11.78 -11.39 50.27
CA SER A 804 11.38 -10.29 49.38
C SER A 804 10.61 -10.74 48.14
N TYR A 805 10.63 -12.04 47.82
CA TYR A 805 9.95 -12.58 46.64
C TYR A 805 9.81 -14.12 46.69
N THR A 806 8.91 -14.66 45.88
CA THR A 806 8.77 -16.09 45.60
C THR A 806 8.73 -16.30 44.08
N ILE A 807 9.38 -17.34 43.59
CA ILE A 807 9.37 -17.73 42.18
C ILE A 807 8.67 -19.08 42.04
N GLU A 808 7.67 -19.12 41.17
CA GLU A 808 6.95 -20.33 40.79
C GLU A 808 7.28 -20.68 39.34
N HIS A 809 7.55 -21.95 39.10
CA HIS A 809 7.60 -22.49 37.75
C HIS A 809 6.19 -22.88 37.34
N LEU A 810 5.73 -22.35 36.20
CA LEU A 810 4.48 -22.75 35.54
C LEU A 810 4.87 -23.64 34.36
N PRO A 811 5.07 -24.95 34.58
CA PRO A 811 5.64 -25.82 33.56
C PRO A 811 4.80 -25.79 32.28
N THR A 812 5.46 -25.54 31.14
CA THR A 812 4.82 -25.58 29.83
C THR A 812 4.96 -26.96 29.17
N HIS A 813 4.20 -27.19 28.09
CA HIS A 813 4.20 -28.48 27.41
C HIS A 813 5.57 -28.78 26.78
N LYS A 814 5.93 -30.06 26.64
CA LYS A 814 7.24 -30.47 26.05
C LYS A 814 7.44 -29.99 24.60
N ASP A 815 6.34 -29.79 23.87
CA ASP A 815 6.36 -29.31 22.48
C ASP A 815 6.53 -27.78 22.42
N HIS A 816 6.28 -27.07 23.53
CA HIS A 816 6.54 -25.63 23.62
C HIS A 816 8.03 -25.34 23.73
N PHE A 817 8.55 -24.51 22.83
CA PHE A 817 9.96 -24.08 22.87
C PHE A 817 10.24 -23.00 23.93
N TYR A 818 9.21 -22.43 24.55
CA TYR A 818 9.32 -21.43 25.60
C TYR A 818 8.78 -21.94 26.93
N ASP A 819 9.22 -21.32 28.02
CA ASP A 819 8.81 -21.63 29.39
C ASP A 819 8.24 -20.41 30.10
N VAL A 820 7.47 -20.65 31.17
CA VAL A 820 6.74 -19.60 31.90
C VAL A 820 6.99 -19.67 33.40
N TYR A 821 7.46 -18.57 33.97
CA TYR A 821 7.71 -18.43 35.41
C TYR A 821 6.84 -17.30 35.96
N ARG A 822 6.38 -17.44 37.20
CA ARG A 822 5.62 -16.40 37.91
C ARG A 822 6.41 -15.92 39.12
N TYR A 823 6.47 -14.60 39.29
CA TYR A 823 7.19 -13.93 40.36
C TYR A 823 6.19 -13.20 41.24
N ASN A 824 6.17 -13.51 42.53
CA ASN A 824 5.49 -12.72 43.54
C ASN A 824 6.54 -11.90 44.27
N ILE A 825 6.51 -10.57 44.15
CA ILE A 825 7.54 -9.68 44.70
C ILE A 825 6.90 -8.76 45.73
N THR A 826 7.43 -8.77 46.95
CA THR A 826 7.01 -7.86 48.01
C THR A 826 7.84 -6.58 48.03
N HIS A 827 9.15 -6.68 47.78
CA HIS A 827 10.09 -5.55 47.78
C HIS A 827 10.88 -5.43 46.48
N GLU A 828 11.86 -6.32 46.27
CA GLU A 828 12.69 -6.32 45.06
C GLU A 828 13.30 -7.71 44.77
N VAL A 829 13.69 -7.95 43.52
CA VAL A 829 14.43 -9.12 43.08
C VAL A 829 15.43 -8.74 41.97
N THR A 830 16.62 -9.34 42.00
CA THR A 830 17.63 -9.18 40.94
C THR A 830 17.73 -10.46 40.14
N ILE A 831 17.66 -10.34 38.82
CA ILE A 831 17.55 -11.46 37.88
C ILE A 831 18.69 -11.37 36.87
N ASN A 832 19.36 -12.49 36.61
CA ASN A 832 20.30 -12.63 35.49
C ASN A 832 19.54 -13.09 34.24
N THR A 833 19.84 -12.48 33.10
CA THR A 833 19.28 -12.88 31.79
C THR A 833 19.81 -14.25 31.35
N ASN A 834 21.00 -14.64 31.84
CA ASN A 834 21.69 -15.87 31.43
C ASN A 834 21.77 -16.01 29.90
N ASN A 835 22.01 -14.90 29.21
CA ASN A 835 22.02 -14.80 27.75
C ASN A 835 20.70 -15.19 27.06
N LYS A 836 19.56 -15.01 27.74
CA LYS A 836 18.22 -15.22 27.19
C LYS A 836 17.41 -13.93 27.19
N CYS A 837 16.60 -13.76 26.15
CA CYS A 837 15.56 -12.74 26.14
C CYS A 837 14.45 -13.12 27.11
N HIS A 838 14.00 -12.16 27.93
CA HIS A 838 12.85 -12.34 28.81
C HIS A 838 11.72 -11.40 28.37
N VAL A 839 10.52 -11.94 28.18
CA VAL A 839 9.29 -11.18 28.00
C VAL A 839 8.52 -11.20 29.31
N TRP A 840 8.03 -10.05 29.74
CA TRP A 840 7.38 -9.88 31.04
C TRP A 840 6.05 -9.17 30.90
N MET A 841 5.15 -9.44 31.84
CA MET A 841 3.98 -8.60 32.11
C MET A 841 3.74 -8.48 33.62
N LEU A 842 3.34 -7.29 34.06
CA LEU A 842 2.78 -7.07 35.40
C LEU A 842 1.30 -7.48 35.40
N VAL A 843 0.97 -8.56 36.11
CA VAL A 843 -0.36 -9.19 36.10
C VAL A 843 -1.13 -9.04 37.42
N GLU A 844 -0.51 -8.49 38.46
CA GLU A 844 -1.18 -8.07 39.71
C GLU A 844 -0.36 -6.96 40.39
N GLY A 845 -1.04 -6.02 41.05
CA GLY A 845 -0.45 -4.81 41.59
C GLY A 845 -0.42 -3.67 40.57
N SER A 846 -0.07 -2.46 40.99
CA SER A 846 -0.26 -1.25 40.18
C SER A 846 0.97 -0.86 39.37
N LYS A 847 2.17 -1.02 39.94
CA LYS A 847 3.38 -0.43 39.37
C LYS A 847 4.67 -1.10 39.85
N ILE A 848 5.64 -1.16 38.95
CA ILE A 848 7.01 -1.60 39.23
C ILE A 848 8.04 -0.67 38.57
N GLU A 849 9.27 -0.74 39.08
CA GLU A 849 10.45 -0.15 38.45
C GLU A 849 11.42 -1.27 38.05
N ILE A 850 11.91 -1.21 36.81
CA ILE A 850 12.95 -2.08 36.28
C ILE A 850 14.22 -1.27 36.08
N THR A 851 15.30 -1.65 36.76
CA THR A 851 16.63 -1.06 36.55
C THR A 851 17.58 -2.11 35.96
N THR A 852 18.10 -1.87 34.76
CA THR A 852 19.08 -2.75 34.12
C THR A 852 20.50 -2.52 34.66
N GLN A 853 21.41 -3.45 34.41
CA GLN A 853 22.79 -3.40 34.94
C GLN A 853 23.55 -2.10 34.61
N ASN A 854 23.25 -1.47 33.46
CA ASN A 854 23.88 -0.21 33.04
C ASN A 854 23.25 1.04 33.69
N GLY A 855 22.25 0.86 34.57
CA GLY A 855 21.61 1.92 35.34
C GLY A 855 20.41 2.58 34.67
N VAL A 856 19.95 2.11 33.51
CA VAL A 856 18.71 2.60 32.90
C VAL A 856 17.52 2.07 33.72
N SER A 857 16.66 2.98 34.17
CA SER A 857 15.46 2.65 34.92
C SER A 857 14.20 3.03 34.15
N GLN A 858 13.21 2.14 34.13
CA GLN A 858 11.90 2.39 33.54
C GLN A 858 10.80 1.87 34.45
N ILE A 859 9.67 2.55 34.39
CA ILE A 859 8.47 2.22 35.14
C ILE A 859 7.55 1.41 34.22
N PHE A 860 6.92 0.37 34.77
CA PHE A 860 5.85 -0.37 34.11
C PHE A 860 4.64 -0.45 35.04
N ASN A 861 3.46 -0.23 34.47
CA ASN A 861 2.19 -0.29 35.17
C ASN A 861 1.48 -1.63 34.93
N TYR A 862 0.35 -1.82 35.61
CA TYR A 862 -0.49 -3.01 35.46
C TYR A 862 -0.86 -3.26 34.00
N ALA A 863 -0.91 -4.53 33.59
CA ALA A 863 -1.22 -5.00 32.24
C ALA A 863 -0.22 -4.58 31.14
N GLU A 864 0.93 -4.00 31.50
CA GLU A 864 1.95 -3.61 30.52
C GLU A 864 2.95 -4.74 30.24
N THR A 865 3.13 -5.07 28.96
CA THR A 865 4.16 -6.00 28.50
C THR A 865 5.50 -5.30 28.29
N PHE A 866 6.61 -5.91 28.66
CA PHE A 866 7.95 -5.39 28.34
C PHE A 866 8.97 -6.50 28.04
N VAL A 867 10.01 -6.12 27.31
CA VAL A 867 11.09 -7.00 26.88
C VAL A 867 12.37 -6.62 27.60
N VAL A 868 13.04 -7.61 28.19
CA VAL A 868 14.41 -7.49 28.68
C VAL A 868 15.33 -8.31 27.75
N PRO A 869 16.15 -7.67 26.92
CA PRO A 869 17.12 -8.31 26.05
C PRO A 869 18.12 -9.21 26.79
N ALA A 870 18.62 -10.24 26.10
CA ALA A 870 19.73 -11.04 26.60
C ALA A 870 20.95 -10.17 26.99
N ALA A 871 21.27 -9.16 26.18
CA ALA A 871 22.39 -8.24 26.37
C ALA A 871 22.24 -7.30 27.58
N ALA A 872 21.07 -7.24 28.23
CA ALA A 872 20.92 -6.51 29.49
C ALA A 872 21.72 -7.17 30.64
N GLN A 873 22.11 -8.45 30.49
CA GLN A 873 22.87 -9.30 31.43
C GLN A 873 22.19 -9.53 32.78
N SER A 874 21.80 -8.48 33.49
CA SER A 874 21.01 -8.52 34.70
C SER A 874 20.18 -7.26 34.90
N TYR A 875 19.14 -7.38 35.72
CA TYR A 875 18.24 -6.28 36.04
C TYR A 875 17.56 -6.54 37.39
N THR A 876 17.11 -5.46 38.02
CA THR A 876 16.38 -5.48 39.29
C THR A 876 14.95 -5.04 39.04
N ILE A 877 13.99 -5.82 39.55
CA ILE A 877 12.57 -5.46 39.60
C ILE A 877 12.28 -4.99 41.02
N LYS A 878 11.78 -3.77 41.16
CA LYS A 878 11.36 -3.19 42.43
C LYS A 878 9.85 -2.97 42.43
N ASN A 879 9.20 -3.45 43.48
CA ASN A 879 7.79 -3.21 43.73
C ASN A 879 7.58 -1.74 44.16
N LEU A 880 6.73 -1.02 43.44
CA LEU A 880 6.30 0.33 43.79
C LEU A 880 4.83 0.39 44.22
N SER A 881 4.15 -0.76 44.27
CA SER A 881 2.76 -0.89 44.69
C SER A 881 2.65 -1.00 46.22
N ASP A 882 1.48 -0.67 46.77
CA ASP A 882 1.18 -0.85 48.20
C ASP A 882 0.94 -2.33 48.59
N ILE A 883 0.81 -3.21 47.60
CA ILE A 883 0.60 -4.65 47.75
C ILE A 883 1.71 -5.42 47.04
N PRO A 884 1.93 -6.71 47.35
CA PRO A 884 2.80 -7.57 46.54
C PRO A 884 2.35 -7.58 45.08
N VAL A 885 3.32 -7.57 44.15
CA VAL A 885 3.06 -7.64 42.71
C VAL A 885 3.23 -9.06 42.20
N LEU A 886 2.44 -9.44 41.19
CA LEU A 886 2.66 -10.67 40.42
C LEU A 886 3.12 -10.32 39.01
N LEU A 887 4.18 -10.97 38.55
CA LEU A 887 4.67 -10.88 37.19
C LEU A 887 4.78 -12.24 36.55
N VAL A 888 4.48 -12.30 35.25
CA VAL A 888 4.72 -13.50 34.43
C VAL A 888 5.91 -13.22 33.52
N LYS A 889 6.86 -14.16 33.48
CA LYS A 889 8.03 -14.17 32.61
C LYS A 889 7.93 -15.31 31.62
N ALA A 890 8.04 -15.02 30.33
CA ALA A 890 8.25 -16.02 29.28
C ALA A 890 9.66 -15.89 28.67
N PHE A 891 10.28 -17.03 28.33
CA PHE A 891 11.60 -17.08 27.70
C PHE A 891 11.79 -18.38 26.92
N VAL A 892 12.69 -18.39 25.93
CA VAL A 892 13.02 -19.60 25.16
C VAL A 892 13.86 -20.58 26.01
N LYS A 893 13.47 -21.85 26.03
CA LYS A 893 14.07 -22.92 26.84
C LYS A 893 15.53 -23.23 26.50
#